data_AF-A0A7S4KTD0-F1
#
_entry.id   AF-A0A7S4KTD0-F1
#
_cell.length_a   1.000
_cell.length_b   1.000
_cell.length_c   1.000
_cell.angle_alpha   90.00
_cell.angle_beta   90.00
_cell.angle_gamma   90.00
#
_symmetry.space_group_name_H-M   'P 1'
#
loop_
_entity.id
_entity.type
_entity.pdbx_description
1 polymer ?
#
loop_
_entity_poly.entity_id
_entity_poly.type
_entity_poly.pdbx_seq_one_letter_code
_entity_poly.pdbx_strand_id
1 'polypeptide(L)'
;MELLGENIAEKRRLQQGRFSMLTTLKLGIQMLRGIEAIHELGYLHRDIKPSNFALGLYHKKDTCFIIDFGLARRYKLPNGEIRPPRDMVGFRGTARYASIFSHQSRDLGRRDDLWSLFYLMVESALGQLPWRKKRDKDLVGEMKMKYSNEELVAGLPPEFLHFVNHLHSLHYHSCPDYNFLANMFGDLYTRLGGTESTPFDWDRPKAKGAGKIRPLPSLLDHCLFVSVINARNLFTEKGNEEFLQKIPPKIRKKMFELYLQMHEGDASSSLLGVLIDKKLRELDLSRSNLSQKKLLQISQTLTSLRTLTLKPSDDDVIIDFVTQNPNLEEIRLLEARNLTNRGIKGIISHCPKLRVFEVRNGEKVNDKSLEMVMKQCDQLTELVVKDCKKVKGGVIKTFAGDTGTLRSKRPPPFHLTSMEISGCCLSKGSLKKLCKLSSNLEKLHLDPLSMAKGKSEISTLLGSCSRMRDLALTTYGPNEVSNDVLWEIARECKQLEVLKIGLRSFFEQQVVDILNNCSNLKELHIYQETFNSFAATSLPRSLRLLSSLRKLFIKFGEPSHNQSSVSDSAIKGFLHTATDLTHISLNQCFLLSPHCFPDNCYYPNLTYLDFSDCVHVGDPTIKKAAAGSPNLTFFGLNRLNNIGSESLDAISEHCLGLEKCEMLGVVCFTDGELKQFLRKLFKCFLKVTRYINREMVGVKKEVHISNTEEIFKSFPNTHRDFIFTNLAQAK
;
A
#
# COMPACT_ATOMS: atom_id res chain seq x y z
N MET A 1 41.91 -15.91 5.42
CA MET A 1 40.55 -15.82 5.99
C MET A 1 39.64 -16.67 5.12
N GLU A 2 38.71 -17.40 5.72
CA GLU A 2 37.66 -18.12 4.98
C GLU A 2 36.75 -17.09 4.27
N LEU A 3 36.35 -17.37 3.03
CA LEU A 3 35.40 -16.52 2.32
C LEU A 3 34.00 -16.71 2.92
N LEU A 4 33.38 -15.61 3.35
CA LEU A 4 32.03 -15.60 3.92
C LEU A 4 31.02 -15.02 2.93
N GLY A 5 29.74 -15.29 3.18
CA GLY A 5 28.62 -14.74 2.44
C GLY A 5 28.28 -13.30 2.84
N GLU A 6 27.08 -12.87 2.46
CA GLU A 6 26.59 -11.52 2.74
C GLU A 6 26.54 -11.22 4.24
N ASN A 7 26.84 -9.96 4.61
CA ASN A 7 26.68 -9.49 5.98
C ASN A 7 25.20 -9.23 6.34
N ILE A 8 24.91 -9.17 7.65
CA ILE A 8 23.55 -9.03 8.15
C ILE A 8 22.93 -7.67 7.76
N ALA A 9 23.74 -6.62 7.55
CA ALA A 9 23.24 -5.33 7.05
C ALA A 9 22.63 -5.47 5.65
N GLU A 10 23.31 -6.16 4.73
CA GLU A 10 22.82 -6.41 3.38
C GLU A 10 21.63 -7.37 3.38
N LYS A 11 21.68 -8.46 4.17
CA LYS A 11 20.52 -9.36 4.34
C LYS A 11 19.28 -8.61 4.81
N ARG A 12 19.42 -7.70 5.77
CA ARG A 12 18.30 -6.89 6.27
C ARG A 12 17.78 -5.90 5.24
N ARG A 13 18.67 -5.31 4.43
CA ARG A 13 18.28 -4.44 3.32
C ARG A 13 17.43 -5.19 2.29
N LEU A 14 17.78 -6.43 1.97
CA LEU A 14 17.03 -7.30 1.07
C LEU A 14 15.66 -7.71 1.64
N GLN A 15 15.50 -7.72 2.96
CA GLN A 15 14.24 -8.02 3.68
C GLN A 15 13.43 -6.75 4.03
N GLN A 16 13.51 -5.70 3.21
CA GLN A 16 12.78 -4.42 3.41
C GLN A 16 13.08 -3.73 4.75
N GLY A 17 14.23 -4.01 5.37
CA GLY A 17 14.72 -3.29 6.55
C GLY A 17 14.37 -3.92 7.90
N ARG A 18 13.62 -5.02 7.96
CA ARG A 18 13.33 -5.77 9.19
C ARG A 18 13.39 -7.28 8.98
N PHE A 19 13.52 -8.03 10.05
CA PHE A 19 13.41 -9.49 10.07
C PHE A 19 12.16 -9.93 10.83
N SER A 20 11.70 -11.15 10.57
CA SER A 20 10.74 -11.82 11.43
C SER A 20 11.33 -12.04 12.83
N MET A 21 10.47 -12.24 13.82
CA MET A 21 10.91 -12.48 15.19
C MET A 21 11.78 -13.74 15.29
N LEU A 22 11.42 -14.82 14.58
CA LEU A 22 12.20 -16.06 14.54
C LEU A 22 13.61 -15.84 13.98
N THR A 23 13.75 -15.11 12.88
CA THR A 23 15.07 -14.76 12.32
C THR A 23 15.85 -13.85 13.27
N THR A 24 15.20 -12.87 13.89
CA THR A 24 15.84 -11.96 14.85
C THR A 24 16.38 -12.71 16.08
N LEU A 25 15.60 -13.63 16.65
CA LEU A 25 16.00 -14.44 17.79
C LEU A 25 17.11 -15.44 17.43
N LYS A 26 16.97 -16.16 16.30
CA LYS A 26 17.97 -17.13 15.83
C LYS A 26 19.33 -16.45 15.58
N LEU A 27 19.34 -15.28 14.93
CA LEU A 27 20.55 -14.48 14.78
C LEU A 27 21.05 -13.95 16.13
N GLY A 28 20.17 -13.37 16.94
CA GLY A 28 20.53 -12.78 18.23
C GLY A 28 21.22 -13.75 19.18
N ILE A 29 20.73 -15.00 19.25
CA ILE A 29 21.34 -16.07 20.05
C ILE A 29 22.74 -16.42 19.52
N GLN A 30 22.90 -16.60 18.21
CA GLN A 30 24.22 -16.88 17.62
C GLN A 30 25.22 -15.73 17.85
N MET A 31 24.77 -14.48 17.67
CA MET A 31 25.59 -13.29 17.91
C MET A 31 25.99 -13.16 19.38
N LEU A 32 25.06 -13.43 20.31
CA LEU A 32 25.32 -13.43 21.74
C LEU A 32 26.42 -14.45 22.10
N ARG A 33 26.33 -15.67 21.59
CA ARG A 33 27.35 -16.72 21.81
C ARG A 33 28.70 -16.38 21.17
N GLY A 34 28.70 -15.74 20.00
CA GLY A 34 29.93 -15.25 19.40
C GLY A 34 30.60 -14.14 20.24
N ILE A 35 29.81 -13.21 20.78
CA ILE A 35 30.30 -12.15 21.67
C ILE A 35 30.84 -12.76 22.97
N GLU A 36 30.13 -13.71 23.55
CA GLU A 36 30.57 -14.47 24.73
C GLU A 36 31.95 -15.10 24.50
N ALA A 37 32.13 -15.81 23.37
CA ALA A 37 33.42 -16.42 23.02
C ALA A 37 34.57 -15.39 22.92
N ILE A 38 34.32 -14.23 22.32
CA ILE A 38 35.32 -13.14 22.25
C ILE A 38 35.67 -12.65 23.67
N HIS A 39 34.66 -12.51 24.52
CA HIS A 39 34.83 -12.07 25.90
C HIS A 39 35.56 -13.09 26.76
N GLU A 40 35.33 -14.39 26.56
CA GLU A 40 36.05 -15.47 27.23
C GLU A 40 37.55 -15.41 26.92
N LEU A 41 37.89 -15.19 25.64
CA LEU A 41 39.26 -14.96 25.15
C LEU A 41 39.89 -13.66 25.69
N GLY A 42 39.15 -12.84 26.45
CA GLY A 42 39.66 -11.64 27.11
C GLY A 42 39.67 -10.39 26.24
N TYR A 43 38.91 -10.39 25.14
CA TYR A 43 38.75 -9.24 24.24
C TYR A 43 37.32 -8.69 24.29
N LEU A 44 37.18 -7.42 23.96
CA LEU A 44 35.91 -6.75 23.63
C LEU A 44 35.95 -6.43 22.14
N HIS A 45 34.81 -6.50 21.47
CA HIS A 45 34.71 -6.15 20.07
C HIS A 45 34.61 -4.63 19.87
N ARG A 46 33.78 -3.94 20.67
CA ARG A 46 33.55 -2.48 20.67
C ARG A 46 32.96 -1.88 19.39
N ASP A 47 32.49 -2.69 18.45
CA ASP A 47 31.80 -2.23 17.23
C ASP A 47 30.80 -3.25 16.70
N ILE A 48 29.95 -3.75 17.61
CA ILE A 48 28.86 -4.66 17.28
C ILE A 48 27.81 -3.89 16.44
N LYS A 49 27.65 -4.31 15.17
CA LYS A 49 26.73 -3.73 14.19
C LYS A 49 26.42 -4.75 13.09
N PRO A 50 25.30 -4.63 12.36
CA PRO A 50 24.91 -5.61 11.35
C PRO A 50 25.96 -5.93 10.28
N SER A 51 26.80 -4.96 9.88
CA SER A 51 27.82 -5.19 8.85
C SER A 51 29.06 -5.95 9.35
N ASN A 52 29.23 -6.10 10.67
CA ASN A 52 30.32 -6.87 11.28
C ASN A 52 29.91 -8.31 11.62
N PHE A 53 28.74 -8.73 11.13
CA PHE A 53 28.29 -10.13 11.18
C PHE A 53 28.02 -10.62 9.76
N ALA A 54 28.55 -11.78 9.40
CA ALA A 54 28.39 -12.38 8.07
C ALA A 54 27.97 -13.85 8.15
N LEU A 55 27.23 -14.33 7.16
CA LEU A 55 26.84 -15.74 7.10
C LEU A 55 27.96 -16.58 6.50
N GLY A 56 28.07 -17.84 6.92
CA GLY A 56 28.93 -18.80 6.23
C GLY A 56 28.44 -19.10 4.81
N LEU A 57 29.25 -19.83 4.06
CA LEU A 57 28.89 -20.36 2.74
C LEU A 57 28.60 -21.87 2.82
N TYR A 58 27.91 -22.39 1.80
CA TYR A 58 27.67 -23.82 1.61
C TYR A 58 27.02 -24.49 2.84
N HIS A 59 27.73 -25.43 3.49
CA HIS A 59 27.27 -26.18 4.65
C HIS A 59 27.20 -25.34 5.95
N LYS A 60 27.83 -24.15 5.96
CA LYS A 60 27.79 -23.18 7.08
C LYS A 60 26.83 -22.01 6.80
N LYS A 61 25.97 -22.10 5.80
CA LYS A 61 25.07 -21.00 5.39
C LYS A 61 24.16 -20.49 6.50
N ASP A 62 23.84 -21.34 7.48
CA ASP A 62 22.98 -20.99 8.61
C ASP A 62 23.77 -20.50 9.85
N THR A 63 25.10 -20.40 9.73
CA THR A 63 26.01 -19.96 10.80
C THR A 63 26.40 -18.50 10.61
N CYS A 64 26.25 -17.71 11.67
CA CYS A 64 26.62 -16.30 11.71
C CYS A 64 28.02 -16.12 12.34
N PHE A 65 28.93 -15.51 11.59
CA PHE A 65 30.32 -15.25 11.97
C PHE A 65 30.52 -13.78 12.32
N ILE A 66 31.35 -13.52 13.33
CA ILE A 66 31.81 -12.17 13.69
C ILE A 66 33.05 -11.84 12.85
N ILE A 67 33.03 -10.66 12.23
CA ILE A 67 34.11 -10.15 11.40
C ILE A 67 34.51 -8.74 11.83
N ASP A 68 35.64 -8.27 11.30
CA ASP A 68 36.19 -6.92 11.55
C ASP A 68 36.47 -6.63 13.03
N PHE A 69 37.65 -7.09 13.47
CA PHE A 69 38.18 -6.84 14.81
C PHE A 69 39.00 -5.54 14.88
N GLY A 70 38.85 -4.62 13.92
CA GLY A 70 39.68 -3.40 13.84
C GLY A 70 39.56 -2.48 15.06
N LEU A 71 38.42 -2.54 15.77
CA LEU A 71 38.21 -1.83 17.03
C LEU A 71 38.27 -2.76 18.26
N ALA A 72 38.62 -4.03 18.10
CA ALA A 72 38.70 -4.94 19.24
C ALA A 72 39.80 -4.50 20.23
N ARG A 73 39.62 -4.84 21.50
CA ARG A 73 40.59 -4.52 22.55
C ARG A 73 40.60 -5.56 23.65
N ARG A 74 41.79 -5.94 24.09
CA ARG A 74 41.96 -6.79 25.26
C ARG A 74 41.50 -6.05 26.52
N TYR A 75 40.53 -6.62 27.24
CA TYR A 75 40.06 -6.09 28.52
C TYR A 75 40.60 -6.88 29.71
N LYS A 76 41.20 -8.06 29.49
CA LYS A 76 41.93 -8.80 30.52
C LYS A 76 43.44 -8.52 30.51
N LEU A 77 44.05 -8.54 31.69
CA LEU A 77 45.50 -8.59 31.90
C LEU A 77 46.02 -10.03 31.67
N PRO A 78 47.35 -10.25 31.56
CA PRO A 78 47.89 -11.60 31.33
C PRO A 78 47.54 -12.60 32.44
N ASN A 79 47.35 -12.10 33.67
CA ASN A 79 46.92 -12.86 34.84
C ASN A 79 45.41 -13.15 34.87
N GLY A 80 44.65 -12.75 33.84
CA GLY A 80 43.21 -12.99 33.74
C GLY A 80 42.32 -11.91 34.40
N GLU A 81 42.89 -10.98 35.15
CA GLU A 81 42.14 -9.90 35.80
C GLU A 81 41.60 -8.87 34.79
N ILE A 82 40.47 -8.24 35.12
CA ILE A 82 39.90 -7.17 34.30
C ILE A 82 40.76 -5.91 34.46
N ARG A 83 41.16 -5.31 33.34
CA ARG A 83 41.91 -4.06 33.31
C ARG A 83 41.09 -2.94 33.96
N PRO A 84 41.70 -2.06 34.78
CA PRO A 84 41.02 -0.88 35.28
C PRO A 84 40.47 0.00 34.13
N PRO A 85 39.28 0.61 34.29
CA PRO A 85 38.72 1.51 33.30
C PRO A 85 39.58 2.77 33.20
N ARG A 86 39.77 3.29 31.98
CA ARG A 86 40.41 4.59 31.75
C ARG A 86 39.42 5.73 32.03
N ASP A 87 39.95 6.84 32.54
CA ASP A 87 39.14 8.01 32.95
C ASP A 87 38.42 8.67 31.76
N MET A 88 39.09 8.81 30.63
CA MET A 88 38.51 9.39 29.42
C MET A 88 39.00 8.67 28.17
N VAL A 89 38.06 8.27 27.32
CA VAL A 89 38.36 7.60 26.05
C VAL A 89 37.53 8.24 24.94
N GLY A 90 38.11 8.46 23.76
CA GLY A 90 37.31 8.93 22.63
C GLY A 90 36.22 7.92 22.26
N PHE A 91 35.12 8.42 21.71
CA PHE A 91 34.00 7.61 21.19
C PHE A 91 34.49 6.41 20.35
N ARG A 92 33.88 5.23 20.55
CA ARG A 92 34.19 4.00 19.81
C ARG A 92 32.92 3.30 19.34
N GLY A 93 33.02 2.70 18.16
CA GLY A 93 31.93 1.96 17.52
C GLY A 93 31.03 2.85 16.65
N THR A 94 29.90 2.28 16.22
CA THR A 94 28.95 2.97 15.34
C THR A 94 27.87 3.68 16.16
N ALA A 95 27.73 5.01 16.04
CA ALA A 95 26.84 5.85 16.88
C ALA A 95 25.43 5.28 17.10
N ARG A 96 24.86 4.68 16.05
CA ARG A 96 23.53 4.06 16.10
C ARG A 96 23.43 2.93 17.14
N TYR A 97 24.44 2.07 17.23
CA TYR A 97 24.46 0.87 18.11
C TYR A 97 25.35 1.05 19.35
N ALA A 98 26.28 2.01 19.35
CA ALA A 98 27.17 2.24 20.48
C ALA A 98 26.37 2.50 21.78
N SER A 99 26.83 1.96 22.91
CA SER A 99 26.19 2.17 24.21
C SER A 99 26.19 3.65 24.61
N ILE A 100 25.31 4.02 25.56
CA ILE A 100 25.30 5.35 26.17
C ILE A 100 26.69 5.71 26.74
N PHE A 101 27.39 4.74 27.32
CA PHE A 101 28.73 4.94 27.89
C PHE A 101 29.78 5.29 26.82
N SER A 102 29.66 4.74 25.60
CA SER A 102 30.52 5.15 24.48
C SER A 102 30.28 6.60 24.07
N HIS A 103 29.01 7.02 24.02
CA HIS A 103 28.65 8.43 23.75
C HIS A 103 29.18 9.37 24.84
N GLN A 104 29.22 8.91 26.09
CA GLN A 104 29.80 9.62 27.24
C GLN A 104 31.33 9.53 27.34
N SER A 105 32.02 8.97 26.34
CA SER A 105 33.49 8.86 26.33
C SER A 105 34.07 8.06 27.52
N ARG A 106 33.31 7.08 28.03
CA ARG A 106 33.73 6.18 29.12
C ARG A 106 34.33 4.90 28.56
N ASP A 107 35.24 4.28 29.32
CA ASP A 107 35.83 3.00 28.89
C ASP A 107 34.77 1.90 28.83
N LEU A 108 34.89 1.06 27.81
CA LEU A 108 33.87 0.06 27.48
C LEU A 108 34.21 -1.28 28.13
N GLY A 109 33.19 -1.92 28.69
CA GLY A 109 33.24 -3.26 29.24
C GLY A 109 32.38 -4.25 28.44
N ARG A 110 32.25 -5.48 28.93
CA ARG A 110 31.47 -6.55 28.27
C ARG A 110 30.01 -6.17 28.04
N ARG A 111 29.42 -5.41 28.97
CA ARG A 111 28.03 -4.92 28.86
C ARG A 111 27.81 -4.03 27.64
N ASP A 112 28.83 -3.32 27.18
CA ASP A 112 28.70 -2.33 26.11
C ASP A 112 28.53 -3.00 24.74
N ASP A 113 29.21 -4.13 24.52
CA ASP A 113 28.96 -4.97 23.33
C ASP A 113 27.55 -5.58 23.35
N LEU A 114 27.01 -5.89 24.54
CA LEU A 114 25.61 -6.36 24.68
C LEU A 114 24.57 -5.26 24.50
N TRP A 115 24.85 -4.02 24.91
CA TRP A 115 24.02 -2.86 24.58
C TRP A 115 23.93 -2.67 23.06
N SER A 116 25.05 -2.84 22.36
CA SER A 116 25.08 -2.78 20.91
C SER A 116 24.32 -3.93 20.25
N LEU A 117 24.43 -5.15 20.77
CA LEU A 117 23.62 -6.29 20.32
C LEU A 117 22.12 -6.02 20.54
N PHE A 118 21.74 -5.49 21.70
CA PHE A 118 20.34 -5.19 22.01
C PHE A 118 19.74 -4.18 21.02
N TYR A 119 20.40 -3.05 20.76
CA TYR A 119 19.94 -2.09 19.76
C TYR A 119 19.89 -2.69 18.35
N LEU A 120 20.84 -3.57 18.00
CA LEU A 120 20.84 -4.31 16.74
C LEU A 120 19.60 -5.20 16.62
N MET A 121 19.27 -5.96 17.66
CA MET A 121 18.09 -6.84 17.68
C MET A 121 16.78 -6.06 17.65
N VAL A 122 16.66 -4.97 18.42
CA VAL A 122 15.48 -4.08 18.39
C VAL A 122 15.28 -3.48 17.00
N GLU A 123 16.35 -2.96 16.38
CA GLU A 123 16.25 -2.45 14.99
C GLU A 123 15.89 -3.55 14.00
N SER A 124 16.35 -4.78 14.23
CA SER A 124 16.09 -5.91 13.34
C SER A 124 14.63 -6.35 13.42
N ALA A 125 14.02 -6.37 14.61
CA ALA A 125 12.61 -6.72 14.78
C ALA A 125 11.65 -5.58 14.36
N LEU A 126 11.91 -4.33 14.79
CA LEU A 126 11.03 -3.19 14.54
C LEU A 126 11.31 -2.48 13.20
N GLY A 127 12.45 -2.76 12.57
CA GLY A 127 12.91 -2.16 11.32
C GLY A 127 13.59 -0.80 11.44
N GLN A 128 13.52 -0.16 12.62
CA GLN A 128 14.21 1.10 12.88
C GLN A 128 14.41 1.35 14.38
N LEU A 129 15.45 2.11 14.71
CA LEU A 129 15.62 2.74 16.03
C LEU A 129 15.11 4.19 15.99
N PRO A 130 14.67 4.76 17.13
CA PRO A 130 14.14 6.13 17.18
C PRO A 130 15.09 7.19 16.61
N TRP A 131 16.40 7.00 16.79
CA TRP A 131 17.45 7.89 16.30
C TRP A 131 17.98 7.56 14.89
N ARG A 132 17.34 6.67 14.11
CA ARG A 132 17.80 6.22 12.78
C ARG A 132 18.16 7.36 11.81
N LYS A 133 17.39 8.44 11.82
CA LYS A 133 17.54 9.58 10.89
C LYS A 133 18.52 10.66 11.37
N LYS A 134 19.13 10.49 12.53
CA LYS A 134 20.08 11.45 13.09
C LYS A 134 21.49 11.07 12.66
N ARG A 135 22.24 12.06 12.18
CA ARG A 135 23.65 11.90 11.75
C ARG A 135 24.63 12.36 12.83
N ASP A 136 24.19 13.27 13.69
CA ASP A 136 24.97 13.77 14.81
C ASP A 136 25.03 12.72 15.92
N LYS A 137 26.24 12.33 16.32
CA LYS A 137 26.48 11.32 17.36
C LYS A 137 26.03 11.79 18.74
N ASP A 138 26.19 13.08 19.06
CA ASP A 138 25.93 13.61 20.39
C ASP A 138 24.41 13.68 20.60
N LEU A 139 23.67 14.10 19.57
CA LEU A 139 22.21 14.01 19.54
C LEU A 139 21.69 12.58 19.66
N VAL A 140 22.37 11.60 19.05
CA VAL A 140 22.01 10.18 19.20
C VAL A 140 22.20 9.74 20.66
N GLY A 141 23.30 10.13 21.30
CA GLY A 141 23.55 9.88 22.72
C GLY A 141 22.47 10.48 23.63
N GLU A 142 22.11 11.75 23.41
CA GLU A 142 21.04 12.42 24.16
C GLU A 142 19.68 11.73 23.99
N MET A 143 19.34 11.32 22.77
CA MET A 143 18.09 10.59 22.52
C MET A 143 18.08 9.28 23.30
N LYS A 144 19.19 8.53 23.32
CA LYS A 144 19.28 7.26 24.06
C LYS A 144 19.06 7.43 25.57
N MET A 145 19.50 8.56 26.15
CA MET A 145 19.29 8.85 27.56
C MET A 145 17.85 9.29 27.89
N LYS A 146 17.12 9.84 26.91
CA LYS A 146 15.74 10.33 27.09
C LYS A 146 14.67 9.25 26.91
N TYR A 147 14.93 8.27 26.05
CA TYR A 147 13.96 7.19 25.78
C TYR A 147 13.84 6.24 26.97
N SER A 148 12.61 5.90 27.35
CA SER A 148 12.37 4.84 28.34
C SER A 148 12.64 3.46 27.73
N ASN A 149 12.97 2.48 28.57
CA ASN A 149 13.16 1.10 28.13
C ASN A 149 11.88 0.54 27.50
N GLU A 150 10.73 0.84 28.11
CA GLU A 150 9.39 0.42 27.69
C GLU A 150 9.03 1.01 26.32
N GLU A 151 9.32 2.29 26.10
CA GLU A 151 9.13 2.94 24.81
C GLU A 151 10.00 2.32 23.71
N LEU A 152 11.25 1.97 24.05
CA LEU A 152 12.21 1.43 23.11
C LEU A 152 11.85 0.01 22.63
N VAL A 153 11.23 -0.80 23.50
CA VAL A 153 10.81 -2.18 23.20
C VAL A 153 9.31 -2.31 22.95
N ALA A 154 8.60 -1.19 22.80
CA ALA A 154 7.17 -1.20 22.54
C ALA A 154 6.84 -2.04 21.28
N GLY A 155 5.97 -3.05 21.45
CA GLY A 155 5.60 -3.99 20.40
C GLY A 155 6.52 -5.21 20.25
N LEU A 156 7.53 -5.37 21.10
CA LEU A 156 8.36 -6.58 21.19
C LEU A 156 7.91 -7.49 22.35
N PRO A 157 8.24 -8.79 22.31
CA PRO A 157 8.01 -9.70 23.43
C PRO A 157 8.67 -9.23 24.74
N PRO A 158 8.08 -9.53 25.91
CA PRO A 158 8.56 -9.05 27.22
C PRO A 158 10.01 -9.45 27.53
N GLU A 159 10.51 -10.53 26.91
CA GLU A 159 11.91 -10.95 27.00
C GLU A 159 12.89 -9.84 26.57
N PHE A 160 12.51 -8.94 25.66
CA PHE A 160 13.35 -7.78 25.30
C PHE A 160 13.43 -6.76 26.45
N LEU A 161 12.35 -6.57 27.21
CA LEU A 161 12.36 -5.73 28.40
C LEU A 161 13.22 -6.35 29.50
N HIS A 162 13.12 -7.68 29.70
CA HIS A 162 14.00 -8.40 30.63
C HIS A 162 15.47 -8.31 30.22
N PHE A 163 15.77 -8.39 28.93
CA PHE A 163 17.13 -8.23 28.41
C PHE A 163 17.71 -6.86 28.80
N VAL A 164 16.99 -5.77 28.51
CA VAL A 164 17.49 -4.42 28.80
C VAL A 164 17.58 -4.14 30.30
N ASN A 165 16.65 -4.68 31.10
CA ASN A 165 16.70 -4.58 32.56
C ASN A 165 17.94 -5.30 33.12
N HIS A 166 18.30 -6.47 32.59
CA HIS A 166 19.55 -7.13 32.93
C HIS A 166 20.76 -6.25 32.57
N LEU A 167 20.78 -5.65 31.38
CA LEU A 167 21.90 -4.77 30.98
C LEU A 167 22.10 -3.57 31.91
N HIS A 168 21.01 -2.99 32.44
CA HIS A 168 21.07 -1.89 33.40
C HIS A 168 21.68 -2.31 34.74
N SER A 169 21.54 -3.57 35.14
CA SER A 169 22.16 -4.11 36.37
C SER A 169 23.68 -4.30 36.26
N LEU A 170 24.23 -4.27 35.03
CA LEU A 170 25.64 -4.56 34.78
C LEU A 170 26.51 -3.30 34.88
N HIS A 171 27.71 -3.47 35.45
CA HIS A 171 28.76 -2.47 35.54
C HIS A 171 30.00 -2.88 34.71
N TYR A 172 31.01 -2.02 34.67
CA TYR A 172 32.22 -2.24 33.85
C TYR A 172 32.90 -3.60 34.12
N HIS A 173 33.00 -3.98 35.39
CA HIS A 173 33.62 -5.24 35.82
C HIS A 173 32.68 -6.45 35.76
N SER A 174 31.37 -6.24 35.58
CA SER A 174 30.38 -7.32 35.63
C SER A 174 30.63 -8.36 34.54
N CYS A 175 30.43 -9.63 34.88
CA CYS A 175 30.28 -10.71 33.91
C CYS A 175 28.78 -10.80 33.58
N PRO A 176 28.36 -10.53 32.33
CA PRO A 176 26.98 -10.74 31.95
C PRO A 176 26.59 -12.22 32.09
N ASP A 177 25.38 -12.49 32.54
CA ASP A 177 24.81 -13.84 32.48
C ASP A 177 24.35 -14.17 31.05
N TYR A 178 25.27 -14.68 30.24
CA TYR A 178 25.01 -15.05 28.84
C TYR A 178 24.01 -16.20 28.72
N ASN A 179 24.04 -17.16 29.65
CA ASN A 179 23.17 -18.32 29.64
C ASN A 179 21.73 -17.92 29.92
N PHE A 180 21.48 -17.06 30.90
CA PHE A 180 20.17 -16.49 31.15
C PHE A 180 19.61 -15.82 29.88
N LEU A 181 20.39 -14.95 29.24
CA LEU A 181 19.95 -14.23 28.04
C LEU A 181 19.69 -15.17 26.84
N ALA A 182 20.57 -16.16 26.64
CA ALA A 182 20.44 -17.14 25.57
C ALA A 182 19.24 -18.07 25.79
N ASN A 183 19.04 -18.56 27.02
CA ASN A 183 17.93 -19.44 27.38
C ASN A 183 16.59 -18.70 27.26
N MET A 184 16.52 -17.46 27.76
CA MET A 184 15.31 -16.63 27.66
C MET A 184 14.86 -16.45 26.20
N PHE A 185 15.80 -16.10 25.29
CA PHE A 185 15.47 -15.99 23.87
C PHE A 185 15.29 -17.34 23.18
N GLY A 186 15.95 -18.39 23.63
CA GLY A 186 15.73 -19.78 23.18
C GLY A 186 14.31 -20.25 23.51
N ASP A 187 13.85 -20.05 24.74
CA ASP A 187 12.50 -20.38 25.20
C ASP A 187 11.45 -19.60 24.41
N LEU A 188 11.67 -18.31 24.17
CA LEU A 188 10.81 -17.50 23.30
C LEU A 188 10.82 -18.02 21.86
N TYR A 189 11.98 -18.38 21.32
CA TYR A 189 12.11 -18.92 19.97
C TYR A 189 11.31 -20.22 19.81
N THR A 190 11.43 -21.15 20.76
CA THR A 190 10.66 -22.40 20.78
C THR A 190 9.16 -22.13 20.97
N ARG A 191 8.78 -21.18 21.83
CA ARG A 191 7.38 -20.80 22.07
C ARG A 191 6.70 -20.22 20.83
N LEU A 192 7.47 -19.54 19.97
CA LEU A 192 7.03 -19.03 18.67
C LEU A 192 7.06 -20.10 17.56
N GLY A 193 7.32 -21.37 17.89
CA GLY A 193 7.37 -22.49 16.95
C GLY A 193 8.69 -22.65 16.20
N GLY A 194 9.76 -21.99 16.66
CA GLY A 194 11.09 -22.11 16.08
C GLY A 194 11.76 -23.46 16.40
N THR A 195 12.38 -24.03 15.37
CA THR A 195 13.19 -25.28 15.43
C THR A 195 14.58 -25.03 14.82
N GLU A 196 15.50 -25.97 14.96
CA GLU A 196 16.81 -25.90 14.29
C GLU A 196 16.66 -25.82 12.76
N SER A 197 15.70 -26.58 12.21
CA SER A 197 15.37 -26.62 10.79
C SER A 197 14.61 -25.39 10.26
N THR A 198 14.21 -24.46 11.14
CA THR A 198 13.50 -23.26 10.72
C THR A 198 14.41 -22.37 9.86
N PRO A 199 14.02 -22.07 8.61
CA PRO A 199 14.84 -21.27 7.70
C PRO A 199 14.82 -19.79 8.07
N PHE A 200 15.94 -19.11 7.83
CA PHE A 200 16.01 -17.65 7.88
C PHE A 200 15.09 -17.01 6.83
N ASP A 201 14.70 -15.75 7.04
CA ASP A 201 13.75 -15.04 6.17
C ASP A 201 14.14 -15.02 4.68
N TRP A 202 15.44 -15.01 4.37
CA TRP A 202 15.95 -15.00 3.00
C TRP A 202 16.11 -16.40 2.38
N ASP A 203 16.11 -17.45 3.21
CA ASP A 203 16.14 -18.86 2.79
C ASP A 203 14.74 -19.46 2.71
N ARG A 204 13.74 -18.78 3.29
CA ARG A 204 12.34 -19.05 2.96
C ARG A 204 12.17 -18.82 1.46
N PRO A 205 11.52 -19.75 0.73
CA PRO A 205 11.24 -19.56 -0.67
C PRO A 205 10.60 -18.18 -0.84
N LYS A 206 11.29 -17.30 -1.58
CA LYS A 206 10.90 -15.89 -1.70
C LYS A 206 9.44 -15.85 -2.17
N ALA A 207 8.55 -15.40 -1.31
CA ALA A 207 7.28 -14.85 -1.74
C ALA A 207 7.64 -13.66 -2.66
N LYS A 208 7.59 -13.90 -3.96
CA LYS A 208 7.76 -12.89 -5.02
C LYS A 208 6.64 -11.84 -4.92
N GLY A 209 6.79 -10.93 -3.97
CA GLY A 209 5.79 -9.93 -3.65
C GLY A 209 6.29 -8.91 -2.64
N ALA A 210 7.59 -8.64 -2.56
CA ALA A 210 8.13 -7.47 -1.86
C ALA A 210 7.86 -6.17 -2.65
N GLY A 211 6.63 -5.98 -3.12
CA GLY A 211 6.12 -4.67 -3.45
C GLY A 211 5.99 -3.89 -2.14
N LYS A 212 6.50 -2.65 -2.14
CA LYS A 212 6.40 -1.65 -1.05
C LYS A 212 5.36 -2.03 0.02
N ILE A 213 5.82 -2.55 1.17
CA ILE A 213 4.99 -2.51 2.38
C ILE A 213 4.70 -1.02 2.60
N ARG A 214 3.45 -0.61 2.32
CA ARG A 214 2.94 0.65 2.88
C ARG A 214 3.13 0.53 4.39
N PRO A 215 3.62 1.58 5.08
CA PRO A 215 3.67 1.51 6.53
C PRO A 215 2.29 1.09 7.04
N LEU A 216 2.24 0.12 7.96
CA LEU A 216 1.06 -0.03 8.81
C LEU A 216 0.69 1.39 9.29
N PRO A 217 -0.59 1.79 9.23
CA PRO A 217 -1.04 2.96 9.98
C PRO A 217 -0.51 2.78 11.40
N SER A 218 0.32 3.73 11.83
CA SER A 218 0.93 3.66 13.16
C SER A 218 -0.18 3.52 14.20
N LEU A 219 0.14 2.99 15.39
CA LEU A 219 -0.74 3.09 16.56
C LEU A 219 -1.30 4.52 16.74
N LEU A 220 -0.59 5.53 16.23
CA LEU A 220 -1.03 6.92 16.08
C LEU A 220 -2.30 7.11 15.24
N ASP A 221 -2.51 6.40 14.13
CA ASP A 221 -3.73 6.51 13.32
C ASP A 221 -4.95 5.89 14.03
N HIS A 222 -4.70 4.91 14.89
CA HIS A 222 -5.73 4.28 15.74
C HIS A 222 -6.00 5.10 17.00
N CYS A 223 -4.96 5.54 17.71
CA CYS A 223 -5.06 6.50 18.80
C CYS A 223 -5.68 7.82 18.32
N LEU A 224 -5.41 8.29 17.09
CA LEU A 224 -6.12 9.44 16.51
C LEU A 224 -7.56 9.11 16.17
N PHE A 225 -7.91 7.94 15.65
CA PHE A 225 -9.32 7.62 15.36
C PHE A 225 -10.15 7.50 16.65
N VAL A 226 -9.62 6.87 17.69
CA VAL A 226 -10.25 6.74 19.01
C VAL A 226 -10.25 8.10 19.76
N SER A 227 -9.16 8.87 19.69
CA SER A 227 -9.12 10.22 20.27
C SER A 227 -9.98 11.22 19.49
N VAL A 228 -10.22 11.04 18.19
CA VAL A 228 -11.07 11.92 17.35
C VAL A 228 -12.55 11.60 17.54
N ILE A 229 -12.93 10.35 17.81
CA ILE A 229 -14.29 10.01 18.28
C ILE A 229 -14.55 10.65 19.66
N ASN A 230 -13.56 10.64 20.57
CA ASN A 230 -13.62 11.40 21.82
C ASN A 230 -13.45 12.92 21.63
N ALA A 231 -12.91 13.38 20.50
CA ALA A 231 -12.66 14.80 20.25
C ALA A 231 -13.93 15.60 20.02
N ARG A 232 -15.08 14.96 19.79
CA ARG A 232 -16.38 15.62 19.86
C ARG A 232 -16.56 16.40 21.18
N ASN A 233 -15.92 15.95 22.27
CA ASN A 233 -15.91 16.63 23.58
C ASN A 233 -14.74 17.64 23.75
N LEU A 234 -13.54 17.36 23.20
CA LEU A 234 -12.41 18.32 23.20
C LEU A 234 -12.69 19.58 22.36
N PHE A 235 -13.53 19.45 21.32
CA PHE A 235 -13.85 20.50 20.36
C PHE A 235 -15.01 21.41 20.81
N THR A 236 -15.67 21.10 21.92
CA THR A 236 -16.81 21.88 22.44
C THR A 236 -16.45 22.79 23.62
N GLU A 237 -15.26 22.63 24.21
CA GLU A 237 -14.82 23.43 25.37
C GLU A 237 -14.00 24.65 24.94
N LYS A 238 -14.43 25.84 25.37
CA LYS A 238 -13.64 27.08 25.24
C LYS A 238 -12.33 26.92 26.03
N GLY A 239 -11.17 26.99 25.35
CA GLY A 239 -9.85 27.01 26.01
C GLY A 239 -8.76 26.12 25.38
N ASN A 240 -9.09 25.22 24.45
CA ASN A 240 -8.14 24.23 23.90
C ASN A 240 -7.27 24.72 22.71
N GLU A 241 -7.28 26.02 22.37
CA GLU A 241 -6.58 26.54 21.17
C GLU A 241 -5.05 26.44 21.29
N GLU A 242 -4.51 26.69 22.49
CA GLU A 242 -3.07 26.66 22.75
C GLU A 242 -2.49 25.22 22.71
N PHE A 243 -3.29 24.22 23.08
CA PHE A 243 -2.94 22.81 22.97
C PHE A 243 -2.88 22.35 21.52
N LEU A 244 -3.88 22.72 20.72
CA LEU A 244 -3.94 22.40 19.29
C LEU A 244 -2.76 23.00 18.50
N GLN A 245 -2.25 24.16 18.91
CA GLN A 245 -1.05 24.77 18.33
C GLN A 245 0.26 24.02 18.63
N LYS A 246 0.31 23.25 19.73
CA LYS A 246 1.48 22.42 20.12
C LYS A 246 1.53 21.08 19.36
N ILE A 247 0.44 20.67 18.70
CA ILE A 247 0.36 19.42 17.91
C ILE A 247 1.17 19.54 16.60
N PRO A 248 2.01 18.54 16.22
CA PRO A 248 2.77 18.55 14.98
C PRO A 248 1.91 18.80 13.72
N PRO A 249 2.37 19.61 12.74
CA PRO A 249 1.56 20.01 11.57
C PRO A 249 0.97 18.85 10.75
N LYS A 250 1.71 17.73 10.63
CA LYS A 250 1.21 16.53 9.92
C LYS A 250 0.01 15.88 10.62
N ILE A 251 0.01 15.90 11.95
CA ILE A 251 -1.06 15.34 12.78
C ILE A 251 -2.26 16.29 12.73
N ARG A 252 -2.01 17.60 12.87
CA ARG A 252 -3.04 18.63 12.72
C ARG A 252 -3.74 18.59 11.36
N LYS A 253 -2.99 18.41 10.27
CA LYS A 253 -3.53 18.15 8.92
C LYS A 253 -4.48 16.96 8.91
N LYS A 254 -4.08 15.83 9.50
CA LYS A 254 -4.90 14.61 9.49
C LYS A 254 -6.14 14.73 10.38
N MET A 255 -6.01 15.37 11.53
CA MET A 255 -7.15 15.71 12.41
C MET A 255 -8.13 16.63 11.69
N PHE A 256 -7.64 17.63 10.97
CA PHE A 256 -8.45 18.53 10.16
C PHE A 256 -9.22 17.78 9.07
N GLU A 257 -8.55 16.96 8.26
CA GLU A 257 -9.21 16.15 7.23
C GLU A 257 -10.27 15.21 7.79
N LEU A 258 -10.00 14.53 8.92
CA LEU A 258 -10.95 13.63 9.58
C LEU A 258 -12.12 14.38 10.21
N TYR A 259 -11.87 15.53 10.84
CA TYR A 259 -12.90 16.41 11.39
C TYR A 259 -13.92 16.83 10.31
N LEU A 260 -13.42 17.18 9.12
CA LEU A 260 -14.26 17.53 7.97
C LEU A 260 -15.02 16.34 7.36
N GLN A 261 -14.55 15.11 7.59
CA GLN A 261 -15.24 13.88 7.13
C GLN A 261 -16.33 13.43 8.10
N MET A 262 -16.19 13.71 9.40
CA MET A 262 -17.09 13.21 10.44
C MET A 262 -18.27 14.14 10.77
N HIS A 263 -18.19 15.43 10.44
CA HIS A 263 -19.27 16.38 10.71
C HIS A 263 -20.21 16.57 9.52
N GLU A 264 -21.43 16.07 9.66
CA GLU A 264 -22.58 16.36 8.77
C GLU A 264 -23.28 17.70 9.09
N GLY A 265 -22.63 18.61 9.83
CA GLY A 265 -23.23 19.86 10.32
C GLY A 265 -22.25 21.03 10.50
N ASP A 266 -22.73 22.17 11.02
CA ASP A 266 -21.94 23.40 11.27
C ASP A 266 -20.82 23.21 12.32
N ALA A 267 -19.66 22.76 11.83
CA ALA A 267 -18.36 22.94 12.50
C ALA A 267 -18.21 24.38 13.01
N SER A 268 -17.75 24.57 14.25
CA SER A 268 -17.60 25.92 14.81
C SER A 268 -16.47 26.68 14.10
N SER A 269 -16.74 27.94 13.74
CA SER A 269 -15.80 28.81 13.02
C SER A 269 -14.50 29.07 13.80
N SER A 270 -14.54 29.02 15.13
CA SER A 270 -13.37 29.16 16.00
C SER A 270 -12.37 28.01 15.81
N LEU A 271 -12.85 26.78 15.66
CA LEU A 271 -12.01 25.59 15.57
C LEU A 271 -11.36 25.40 14.20
N LEU A 272 -12.07 25.81 13.14
CA LEU A 272 -11.52 25.93 11.80
C LEU A 272 -10.28 26.85 11.82
N GLY A 273 -10.36 28.00 12.50
CA GLY A 273 -9.22 28.94 12.60
C GLY A 273 -7.98 28.36 13.30
N VAL A 274 -8.16 27.41 14.23
CA VAL A 274 -7.06 26.82 15.02
C VAL A 274 -6.44 25.60 14.33
N LEU A 275 -7.26 24.78 13.66
CA LEU A 275 -6.81 23.58 12.95
C LEU A 275 -6.21 23.89 11.56
N ILE A 276 -6.64 24.98 10.93
CA ILE A 276 -6.11 25.40 9.63
C ILE A 276 -4.73 26.01 9.79
N ASP A 277 -3.70 25.21 9.46
CA ASP A 277 -2.35 25.73 9.27
C ASP A 277 -2.27 26.48 7.94
N LYS A 278 -2.02 27.80 7.99
CA LYS A 278 -1.84 28.64 6.78
C LYS A 278 -0.71 28.15 5.87
N LYS A 279 0.23 27.34 6.39
CA LYS A 279 1.34 26.73 5.65
C LYS A 279 0.97 25.39 5.02
N LEU A 280 -0.27 24.92 5.16
CA LEU A 280 -0.74 23.68 4.56
C LEU A 280 -0.56 23.75 3.04
N ARG A 281 0.07 22.71 2.48
CA ARG A 281 0.38 22.62 1.04
C ARG A 281 -0.55 21.69 0.28
N GLU A 282 -1.28 20.83 0.96
CA GLU A 282 -2.10 19.80 0.35
C GLU A 282 -3.40 19.69 1.13
N LEU A 283 -4.53 19.73 0.44
CA LEU A 283 -5.86 19.59 1.03
C LEU A 283 -6.70 18.61 0.20
N ASP A 284 -7.21 17.57 0.85
CA ASP A 284 -8.13 16.59 0.22
C ASP A 284 -9.49 16.56 0.91
N LEU A 285 -10.50 17.07 0.21
CA LEU A 285 -11.89 17.15 0.64
C LEU A 285 -12.80 16.16 -0.12
N SER A 286 -12.24 15.14 -0.77
CA SER A 286 -12.95 14.16 -1.60
C SER A 286 -14.03 13.35 -0.87
N ARG A 287 -13.98 13.27 0.45
CA ARG A 287 -14.95 12.54 1.29
C ARG A 287 -15.75 13.45 2.22
N SER A 288 -15.66 14.77 2.02
CA SER A 288 -16.35 15.74 2.88
C SER A 288 -17.73 16.11 2.33
N ASN A 289 -18.68 16.39 3.23
CA ASN A 289 -20.04 16.87 2.91
C ASN A 289 -20.23 18.34 3.37
N LEU A 290 -19.19 19.17 3.22
CA LEU A 290 -19.20 20.55 3.72
C LEU A 290 -20.14 21.45 2.91
N SER A 291 -20.78 22.40 3.61
CA SER A 291 -21.57 23.46 2.97
C SER A 291 -20.68 24.50 2.28
N GLN A 292 -21.23 25.16 1.26
CA GLN A 292 -20.56 26.21 0.50
C GLN A 292 -19.95 27.31 1.39
N LYS A 293 -20.71 27.80 2.37
CA LYS A 293 -20.27 28.86 3.30
C LYS A 293 -18.98 28.48 4.05
N LYS A 294 -18.82 27.20 4.41
CA LYS A 294 -17.60 26.71 5.06
C LYS A 294 -16.44 26.56 4.11
N LEU A 295 -16.70 26.06 2.90
CA LEU A 295 -15.66 25.97 1.88
C LEU A 295 -15.06 27.36 1.61
N LEU A 296 -15.90 28.41 1.56
CA LEU A 296 -15.47 29.80 1.44
C LEU A 296 -14.67 30.30 2.66
N GLN A 297 -15.05 29.92 3.89
CA GLN A 297 -14.25 30.28 5.07
C GLN A 297 -12.88 29.58 5.07
N ILE A 298 -12.83 28.32 4.64
CA ILE A 298 -11.58 27.54 4.56
C ILE A 298 -10.66 28.16 3.51
N SER A 299 -11.18 28.51 2.32
CA SER A 299 -10.39 29.13 1.25
C SER A 299 -9.81 30.47 1.66
N GLN A 300 -10.56 31.31 2.37
CA GLN A 300 -10.07 32.59 2.89
C GLN A 300 -8.91 32.45 3.90
N THR A 301 -8.76 31.28 4.53
CA THR A 301 -7.73 31.05 5.53
C THR A 301 -6.46 30.43 4.94
N LEU A 302 -6.60 29.59 3.90
CA LEU A 302 -5.51 28.84 3.29
C LEU A 302 -4.89 29.59 2.10
N THR A 303 -3.60 29.90 2.19
CA THR A 303 -2.88 30.72 1.20
C THR A 303 -1.60 30.07 0.63
N SER A 304 -1.28 28.85 1.06
CA SER A 304 -0.03 28.15 0.70
C SER A 304 -0.24 26.80 0.00
N LEU A 305 -1.45 26.51 -0.50
CA LEU A 305 -1.76 25.24 -1.15
C LEU A 305 -1.00 25.06 -2.47
N ARG A 306 -0.53 23.83 -2.68
CA ARG A 306 0.02 23.30 -3.92
C ARG A 306 -0.89 22.23 -4.54
N THR A 307 -1.57 21.45 -3.70
CA THR A 307 -2.51 20.41 -4.14
C THR A 307 -3.87 20.62 -3.48
N LEU A 308 -4.93 20.56 -4.28
CA LEU A 308 -6.30 20.73 -3.82
C LEU A 308 -7.21 19.69 -4.48
N THR A 309 -7.87 18.86 -3.67
CA THR A 309 -8.96 17.99 -4.11
C THR A 309 -10.26 18.44 -3.46
N LEU A 310 -11.31 18.73 -4.23
CA LEU A 310 -12.60 19.17 -3.69
C LEU A 310 -13.80 18.64 -4.47
N LYS A 311 -14.96 18.65 -3.81
CA LYS A 311 -16.28 18.54 -4.44
C LYS A 311 -16.92 19.92 -4.52
N PRO A 312 -16.81 20.65 -5.66
CA PRO A 312 -17.29 22.02 -5.72
C PRO A 312 -18.82 22.09 -5.78
N SER A 313 -19.40 22.90 -4.90
CA SER A 313 -20.83 23.26 -4.97
C SER A 313 -21.14 24.18 -6.14
N ASP A 314 -20.23 25.13 -6.43
CA ASP A 314 -20.32 26.11 -7.52
C ASP A 314 -18.94 26.70 -7.89
N ASP A 315 -18.95 27.66 -8.81
CA ASP A 315 -17.74 28.33 -9.30
C ASP A 315 -17.09 29.26 -8.27
N ASP A 316 -17.89 29.91 -7.42
CA ASP A 316 -17.37 30.94 -6.51
C ASP A 316 -16.45 30.33 -5.45
N VAL A 317 -16.78 29.14 -4.93
CA VAL A 317 -15.90 28.38 -4.04
C VAL A 317 -14.55 28.12 -4.68
N ILE A 318 -14.55 27.65 -5.94
CA ILE A 318 -13.30 27.33 -6.64
C ILE A 318 -12.48 28.59 -6.86
N ILE A 319 -13.12 29.65 -7.35
CA ILE A 319 -12.47 30.93 -7.62
C ILE A 319 -11.81 31.48 -6.35
N ASP A 320 -12.48 31.40 -5.21
CA ASP A 320 -11.89 31.87 -3.95
C ASP A 320 -10.65 31.04 -3.57
N PHE A 321 -10.73 29.70 -3.62
CA PHE A 321 -9.57 28.84 -3.35
C PHE A 321 -8.37 29.16 -4.25
N VAL A 322 -8.58 29.29 -5.57
CA VAL A 322 -7.46 29.53 -6.50
C VAL A 322 -6.92 30.96 -6.41
N THR A 323 -7.77 31.94 -6.09
CA THR A 323 -7.33 33.33 -5.89
C THR A 323 -6.41 33.45 -4.69
N GLN A 324 -6.72 32.75 -3.60
CA GLN A 324 -5.88 32.74 -2.39
C GLN A 324 -4.60 31.90 -2.54
N ASN A 325 -4.54 30.99 -3.53
CA ASN A 325 -3.45 30.02 -3.68
C ASN A 325 -2.80 30.07 -5.08
N PRO A 326 -2.08 31.13 -5.43
CA PRO A 326 -1.50 31.32 -6.78
C PRO A 326 -0.37 30.34 -7.12
N ASN A 327 0.14 29.58 -6.14
CA ASN A 327 1.17 28.56 -6.34
C ASN A 327 0.60 27.13 -6.49
N LEU A 328 -0.71 27.00 -6.74
CA LEU A 328 -1.34 25.70 -6.91
C LEU A 328 -0.78 24.97 -8.15
N GLU A 329 -0.29 23.76 -7.92
CA GLU A 329 0.29 22.87 -8.94
C GLU A 329 -0.70 21.78 -9.36
N GLU A 330 -1.60 21.36 -8.48
CA GLU A 330 -2.55 20.28 -8.74
C GLU A 330 -3.95 20.63 -8.24
N ILE A 331 -4.95 20.49 -9.11
CA ILE A 331 -6.36 20.64 -8.74
C ILE A 331 -7.18 19.44 -9.24
N ARG A 332 -7.97 18.85 -8.34
CA ARG A 332 -8.86 17.72 -8.61
C ARG A 332 -10.28 18.06 -8.17
N LEU A 333 -11.17 18.19 -9.14
CA LEU A 333 -12.57 18.55 -8.94
C LEU A 333 -13.44 17.30 -9.12
N LEU A 334 -13.85 16.71 -8.01
CA LEU A 334 -14.69 15.51 -7.98
C LEU A 334 -16.16 15.92 -7.94
N GLU A 335 -17.07 15.20 -8.60
CA GLU A 335 -18.52 15.54 -8.56
C GLU A 335 -18.84 16.99 -8.97
N ALA A 336 -18.11 17.53 -9.94
CA ALA A 336 -18.15 18.95 -10.32
C ALA A 336 -19.37 19.33 -11.18
N ARG A 337 -20.58 18.89 -10.81
CA ARG A 337 -21.81 19.03 -11.60
C ARG A 337 -22.12 20.47 -11.98
N ASN A 338 -21.84 21.40 -11.07
CA ASN A 338 -22.14 22.83 -11.24
C ASN A 338 -21.00 23.66 -11.81
N LEU A 339 -19.80 23.09 -12.01
CA LEU A 339 -18.64 23.81 -12.53
C LEU A 339 -18.89 24.33 -13.95
N THR A 340 -18.81 25.64 -14.14
CA THR A 340 -18.99 26.29 -15.44
C THR A 340 -17.67 26.79 -16.02
N ASN A 341 -17.75 27.34 -17.24
CA ASN A 341 -16.60 27.98 -17.90
C ASN A 341 -16.05 29.16 -17.08
N ARG A 342 -16.88 29.82 -16.24
CA ARG A 342 -16.43 30.90 -15.35
C ARG A 342 -15.48 30.37 -14.29
N GLY A 343 -15.85 29.28 -13.60
CA GLY A 343 -14.97 28.61 -12.64
C GLY A 343 -13.65 28.15 -13.25
N ILE A 344 -13.71 27.48 -14.41
CA ILE A 344 -12.49 27.04 -15.13
C ILE A 344 -11.61 28.23 -15.54
N LYS A 345 -12.21 29.32 -16.02
CA LYS A 345 -11.48 30.57 -16.32
C LYS A 345 -10.83 31.17 -15.07
N GLY A 346 -11.48 31.06 -13.92
CA GLY A 346 -10.92 31.44 -12.63
C GLY A 346 -9.66 30.65 -12.28
N ILE A 347 -9.71 29.33 -12.43
CA ILE A 347 -8.57 28.43 -12.16
C ILE A 347 -7.36 28.81 -13.02
N ILE A 348 -7.54 28.88 -14.34
CA ILE A 348 -6.44 29.12 -15.28
C ILE A 348 -5.84 30.53 -15.17
N SER A 349 -6.63 31.51 -14.71
CA SER A 349 -6.13 32.89 -14.52
C SER A 349 -5.33 33.08 -13.24
N HIS A 350 -5.60 32.27 -12.20
CA HIS A 350 -4.95 32.41 -10.89
C HIS A 350 -3.88 31.33 -10.62
N CYS A 351 -3.85 30.23 -11.38
CA CYS A 351 -2.90 29.12 -11.19
C CYS A 351 -1.92 28.94 -12.37
N PRO A 352 -0.92 29.81 -12.56
CA PRO A 352 0.03 29.72 -13.68
C PRO A 352 0.99 28.52 -13.60
N LYS A 353 1.11 27.89 -12.43
CA LYS A 353 1.98 26.72 -12.18
C LYS A 353 1.25 25.39 -12.26
N LEU A 354 0.03 25.38 -12.81
CA LEU A 354 -0.81 24.19 -12.83
C LEU A 354 -0.20 23.10 -13.72
N ARG A 355 0.03 21.94 -13.10
CA ARG A 355 0.62 20.73 -13.71
C ARG A 355 -0.39 19.61 -13.85
N VAL A 356 -1.32 19.49 -12.91
CA VAL A 356 -2.38 18.46 -12.92
C VAL A 356 -3.74 19.13 -12.85
N PHE A 357 -4.59 18.86 -13.84
CA PHE A 357 -5.99 19.28 -13.85
C PHE A 357 -6.90 18.07 -14.01
N GLU A 358 -7.70 17.79 -12.98
CA GLU A 358 -8.68 16.71 -12.99
C GLU A 358 -10.09 17.25 -12.75
N VAL A 359 -11.02 16.80 -13.58
CA VAL A 359 -12.45 17.08 -13.42
C VAL A 359 -13.28 15.83 -13.65
N ARG A 360 -14.19 15.52 -12.73
CA ARG A 360 -15.10 14.38 -12.81
C ARG A 360 -16.55 14.81 -12.65
N ASN A 361 -17.46 14.14 -13.37
CA ASN A 361 -18.91 14.38 -13.30
C ASN A 361 -19.28 15.85 -13.57
N GLY A 362 -18.59 16.50 -14.51
CA GLY A 362 -18.82 17.90 -14.88
C GLY A 362 -19.95 18.06 -15.90
N GLU A 363 -21.19 18.25 -15.46
CA GLU A 363 -22.36 18.35 -16.35
C GLU A 363 -22.36 19.61 -17.24
N LYS A 364 -21.68 20.67 -16.81
CA LYS A 364 -21.57 21.94 -17.55
C LYS A 364 -20.21 22.12 -18.23
N VAL A 365 -19.22 21.28 -17.91
CA VAL A 365 -17.88 21.28 -18.50
C VAL A 365 -17.95 20.82 -19.95
N ASN A 366 -17.37 21.60 -20.86
CA ASN A 366 -17.45 21.40 -22.31
C ASN A 366 -16.10 21.62 -22.99
N ASP A 367 -16.00 21.29 -24.27
CA ASP A 367 -14.74 21.43 -25.03
C ASP A 367 -14.15 22.83 -24.92
N LYS A 368 -14.95 23.89 -25.10
CA LYS A 368 -14.48 25.27 -25.07
C LYS A 368 -13.77 25.61 -23.75
N SER A 369 -14.27 25.11 -22.63
CA SER A 369 -13.61 25.30 -21.33
C SER A 369 -12.29 24.55 -21.21
N LEU A 370 -12.19 23.33 -21.72
CA LEU A 370 -10.96 22.54 -21.67
C LEU A 370 -9.90 23.05 -22.68
N GLU A 371 -10.34 23.57 -23.82
CA GLU A 371 -9.45 24.25 -24.77
C GLU A 371 -8.76 25.47 -24.15
N MET A 372 -9.45 26.20 -23.27
CA MET A 372 -8.84 27.30 -22.51
C MET A 372 -7.74 26.79 -21.58
N VAL A 373 -7.96 25.67 -20.89
CA VAL A 373 -6.94 25.02 -20.05
C VAL A 373 -5.71 24.65 -20.89
N MET A 374 -5.91 23.96 -22.02
CA MET A 374 -4.80 23.55 -22.90
C MET A 374 -3.99 24.73 -23.47
N LYS A 375 -4.65 25.86 -23.75
CA LYS A 375 -4.00 27.03 -24.36
C LYS A 375 -3.28 27.94 -23.36
N GLN A 376 -3.69 27.90 -22.08
CA GLN A 376 -3.22 28.85 -21.07
C GLN A 376 -2.38 28.21 -19.95
N CYS A 377 -2.42 26.89 -19.78
CA CYS A 377 -1.63 26.17 -18.79
C CYS A 377 -0.36 25.57 -19.43
N ASP A 378 0.68 26.39 -19.58
CA ASP A 378 1.93 26.01 -20.28
C ASP A 378 2.72 24.87 -19.58
N GLN A 379 2.51 24.65 -18.27
CA GLN A 379 3.19 23.63 -17.46
C GLN A 379 2.38 22.34 -17.27
N LEU A 380 1.24 22.20 -17.95
CA LEU A 380 0.35 21.08 -17.72
C LEU A 380 0.99 19.76 -18.18
N THR A 381 1.13 18.82 -17.25
CA THR A 381 1.67 17.48 -17.48
C THR A 381 0.61 16.40 -17.48
N GLU A 382 -0.51 16.63 -16.79
CA GLU A 382 -1.61 15.66 -16.67
C GLU A 382 -2.99 16.34 -16.80
N LEU A 383 -3.82 15.78 -17.68
CA LEU A 383 -5.22 16.16 -17.87
C LEU A 383 -6.11 14.94 -17.65
N VAL A 384 -7.05 15.03 -16.70
CA VAL A 384 -8.05 13.99 -16.43
C VAL A 384 -9.46 14.57 -16.53
N VAL A 385 -10.27 14.02 -17.41
CA VAL A 385 -11.67 14.42 -17.66
C VAL A 385 -12.53 13.17 -17.64
N LYS A 386 -13.38 13.02 -16.61
CA LYS A 386 -14.26 11.86 -16.48
C LYS A 386 -15.73 12.25 -16.42
N ASP A 387 -16.59 11.50 -17.08
CA ASP A 387 -18.04 11.62 -16.99
C ASP A 387 -18.57 13.04 -17.29
N CYS A 388 -17.85 13.78 -18.13
CA CYS A 388 -18.19 15.14 -18.55
C CYS A 388 -18.97 15.08 -19.88
N LYS A 389 -20.26 14.80 -19.81
CA LYS A 389 -21.12 14.48 -20.97
C LYS A 389 -21.14 15.53 -22.09
N LYS A 390 -20.84 16.80 -21.80
CA LYS A 390 -20.78 17.89 -22.81
C LYS A 390 -19.43 18.02 -23.52
N VAL A 391 -18.43 17.22 -23.15
CA VAL A 391 -17.13 17.16 -23.83
C VAL A 391 -17.25 16.24 -25.04
N LYS A 392 -17.06 16.80 -26.24
CA LYS A 392 -17.25 16.12 -27.54
C LYS A 392 -15.95 15.97 -28.35
N GLY A 393 -14.79 16.22 -27.73
CA GLY A 393 -13.47 15.97 -28.31
C GLY A 393 -12.85 17.16 -29.03
N GLY A 394 -13.43 18.35 -28.91
CA GLY A 394 -12.78 19.61 -29.31
C GLY A 394 -11.47 19.86 -28.56
N VAL A 395 -11.40 19.48 -27.28
CA VAL A 395 -10.15 19.54 -26.49
C VAL A 395 -9.00 18.76 -27.15
N ILE A 396 -9.32 17.60 -27.74
CA ILE A 396 -8.35 16.75 -28.45
C ILE A 396 -7.84 17.46 -29.71
N LYS A 397 -8.72 18.17 -30.44
CA LYS A 397 -8.32 18.96 -31.63
C LYS A 397 -7.40 20.11 -31.28
N THR A 398 -7.68 20.80 -30.18
CA THR A 398 -6.85 21.89 -29.68
C THR A 398 -5.49 21.38 -29.22
N PHE A 399 -5.44 20.26 -28.52
CA PHE A 399 -4.19 19.60 -28.16
C PHE A 399 -3.38 19.18 -29.40
N ALA A 400 -4.05 18.72 -30.45
CA ALA A 400 -3.45 18.37 -31.72
C ALA A 400 -2.93 19.57 -32.55
N GLY A 401 -3.11 20.82 -32.08
CA GLY A 401 -2.62 22.03 -32.75
C GLY A 401 -3.47 22.51 -33.94
N ASP A 402 -4.66 21.94 -34.14
CA ASP A 402 -5.53 22.24 -35.29
C ASP A 402 -6.66 23.20 -34.87
N THR A 403 -6.29 24.39 -34.38
CA THR A 403 -7.22 25.50 -34.27
C THR A 403 -7.26 26.18 -35.63
N GLY A 404 -8.35 26.04 -36.39
CA GLY A 404 -8.56 26.63 -37.73
C GLY A 404 -8.47 28.16 -37.81
N THR A 405 -7.94 28.83 -36.80
CA THR A 405 -7.51 30.22 -36.80
C THR A 405 -6.00 30.30 -36.95
N LEU A 406 -5.58 30.71 -38.15
CA LEU A 406 -4.29 31.32 -38.43
C LEU A 406 -3.88 32.29 -37.30
N ARG A 407 -2.61 32.19 -36.87
CA ARG A 407 -1.88 33.14 -35.98
C ARG A 407 -2.13 33.04 -34.46
N SER A 408 -1.76 31.92 -33.84
CA SER A 408 -1.15 32.01 -32.50
C SER A 408 0.17 31.21 -32.47
N LYS A 409 1.28 31.93 -32.24
CA LYS A 409 2.66 31.42 -32.22
C LYS A 409 3.00 30.61 -30.95
N ARG A 410 2.03 29.97 -30.30
CA ARG A 410 2.32 29.11 -29.15
C ARG A 410 1.93 27.67 -29.50
N PRO A 411 2.90 26.77 -29.66
CA PRO A 411 2.60 25.36 -29.84
C PRO A 411 1.83 24.81 -28.62
N PRO A 412 1.03 23.74 -28.78
CA PRO A 412 0.39 23.05 -27.67
C PRO A 412 1.43 22.58 -26.63
N PRO A 413 1.04 22.34 -25.36
CA PRO A 413 1.99 22.05 -24.29
C PRO A 413 2.78 20.77 -24.59
N PHE A 414 4.05 20.92 -24.99
CA PHE A 414 4.99 19.81 -25.28
C PHE A 414 5.26 18.92 -24.06
N HIS A 415 4.76 19.30 -22.88
CA HIS A 415 5.02 18.66 -21.59
C HIS A 415 3.91 17.69 -21.13
N LEU A 416 2.79 17.58 -21.85
CA LEU A 416 1.73 16.67 -21.45
C LEU A 416 2.18 15.21 -21.62
N THR A 417 2.32 14.48 -20.51
CA THR A 417 2.74 13.08 -20.47
C THR A 417 1.58 12.13 -20.14
N SER A 418 0.48 12.64 -19.58
CA SER A 418 -0.69 11.87 -19.17
C SER A 418 -1.99 12.54 -19.65
N MET A 419 -2.84 11.78 -20.34
CA MET A 419 -4.17 12.21 -20.74
C MET A 419 -5.19 11.12 -20.44
N GLU A 420 -6.26 11.47 -19.72
CA GLU A 420 -7.38 10.58 -19.42
C GLU A 420 -8.70 11.28 -19.77
N ILE A 421 -9.44 10.74 -20.74
CA ILE A 421 -10.75 11.24 -21.16
C ILE A 421 -11.72 10.06 -21.26
N SER A 422 -12.52 9.88 -20.22
CA SER A 422 -13.51 8.79 -20.11
C SER A 422 -14.91 9.33 -19.77
N GLY A 423 -15.96 8.57 -20.02
CA GLY A 423 -17.36 8.94 -19.80
C GLY A 423 -17.83 10.16 -20.61
N CYS A 424 -17.13 10.48 -21.71
CA CYS A 424 -17.37 11.67 -22.53
C CYS A 424 -17.93 11.31 -23.91
N CYS A 425 -18.81 12.14 -24.46
CA CYS A 425 -19.43 11.94 -25.79
C CYS A 425 -18.55 12.49 -26.93
N LEU A 426 -17.29 12.05 -26.98
CA LEU A 426 -16.33 12.43 -28.03
C LEU A 426 -16.90 12.21 -29.47
N SER A 427 -16.47 12.99 -30.45
CA SER A 427 -16.95 12.89 -31.84
C SER A 427 -16.04 12.04 -32.72
N LYS A 428 -16.63 11.39 -33.76
CA LYS A 428 -15.90 10.62 -34.78
C LYS A 428 -14.76 11.45 -35.39
N GLY A 429 -13.54 10.89 -35.47
CA GLY A 429 -12.36 11.54 -36.05
C GLY A 429 -11.54 12.42 -35.10
N SER A 430 -11.89 12.51 -33.80
CA SER A 430 -11.07 13.22 -32.81
C SER A 430 -9.69 12.56 -32.60
N LEU A 431 -9.61 11.24 -32.77
CA LEU A 431 -8.38 10.46 -32.56
C LEU A 431 -7.34 10.59 -33.68
N LYS A 432 -7.76 10.71 -34.95
CA LYS A 432 -6.86 10.90 -36.10
C LYS A 432 -5.92 12.10 -35.94
N LYS A 433 -6.32 13.09 -35.14
CA LYS A 433 -5.55 14.31 -34.89
C LYS A 433 -4.56 14.17 -33.72
N LEU A 434 -4.80 13.24 -32.80
CA LEU A 434 -3.88 12.94 -31.68
C LEU A 434 -2.54 12.37 -32.15
N CYS A 435 -2.50 11.73 -33.32
CA CYS A 435 -1.34 11.01 -33.84
C CYS A 435 -0.10 11.88 -34.13
N LYS A 436 -0.25 13.20 -34.29
CA LYS A 436 0.86 14.08 -34.70
C LYS A 436 1.77 14.55 -33.55
N LEU A 437 1.36 14.36 -32.28
CA LEU A 437 2.04 14.95 -31.11
C LEU A 437 2.27 13.96 -29.95
N SER A 438 2.04 12.67 -30.16
CA SER A 438 2.01 11.65 -29.09
C SER A 438 3.36 11.06 -28.67
N SER A 439 4.49 11.56 -29.19
CA SER A 439 5.82 11.00 -28.89
C SER A 439 6.23 11.10 -27.41
N ASN A 440 5.71 12.08 -26.68
CA ASN A 440 5.99 12.30 -25.25
C ASN A 440 4.97 11.64 -24.31
N LEU A 441 3.87 11.10 -24.83
CA LEU A 441 2.78 10.59 -23.99
C LEU A 441 3.15 9.22 -23.41
N GLU A 442 3.17 9.12 -22.08
CA GLU A 442 3.43 7.88 -21.35
C GLU A 442 2.14 7.20 -20.89
N LYS A 443 1.07 7.99 -20.67
CA LYS A 443 -0.25 7.49 -20.23
C LYS A 443 -1.38 8.04 -21.11
N LEU A 444 -2.20 7.15 -21.65
CA LEU A 444 -3.39 7.50 -22.43
C LEU A 444 -4.58 6.63 -22.04
N HIS A 445 -5.59 7.24 -21.45
CA HIS A 445 -6.83 6.58 -21.08
C HIS A 445 -7.98 7.21 -21.87
N LEU A 446 -8.64 6.43 -22.70
CA LEU A 446 -9.73 6.89 -23.53
C LEU A 446 -10.86 5.87 -23.50
N ASP A 447 -12.09 6.36 -23.42
CA ASP A 447 -13.22 5.51 -23.74
C ASP A 447 -13.36 5.39 -25.26
N PRO A 448 -13.52 4.18 -25.81
CA PRO A 448 -13.85 3.98 -27.19
C PRO A 448 -15.29 4.46 -27.38
N LEU A 449 -15.39 5.70 -27.84
CA LEU A 449 -16.41 6.09 -28.79
C LEU A 449 -16.68 5.00 -29.78
N SER A 450 -17.94 4.86 -30.20
CA SER A 450 -18.40 4.36 -31.50
C SER A 450 -17.29 4.05 -32.52
N MET A 451 -16.50 3.00 -32.22
CA MET A 451 -15.31 2.56 -32.95
C MET A 451 -15.74 1.80 -34.20
N ALA A 452 -16.90 2.19 -34.75
CA ALA A 452 -17.39 1.77 -36.02
C ALA A 452 -16.42 2.30 -37.09
N LYS A 453 -15.42 1.46 -37.40
CA LYS A 453 -14.50 1.48 -38.57
C LYS A 453 -13.11 2.12 -38.40
N GLY A 454 -12.59 2.29 -37.18
CA GLY A 454 -11.38 3.08 -36.90
C GLY A 454 -10.01 2.38 -36.88
N LYS A 455 -9.81 1.20 -37.52
CA LYS A 455 -8.52 0.46 -37.53
C LYS A 455 -7.31 1.34 -37.85
N SER A 456 -7.44 2.20 -38.86
CA SER A 456 -6.35 3.06 -39.34
C SER A 456 -5.99 4.19 -38.38
N GLU A 457 -6.95 4.71 -37.62
CA GLU A 457 -6.74 5.87 -36.74
C GLU A 457 -5.98 5.48 -35.47
N ILE A 458 -6.34 4.36 -34.84
CA ILE A 458 -5.61 3.85 -33.68
C ILE A 458 -4.22 3.35 -34.08
N SER A 459 -4.08 2.70 -35.24
CA SER A 459 -2.74 2.29 -35.70
C SER A 459 -1.81 3.47 -35.94
N THR A 460 -2.31 4.54 -36.55
CA THR A 460 -1.54 5.78 -36.70
C THR A 460 -1.18 6.39 -35.34
N LEU A 461 -2.09 6.32 -34.36
CA LEU A 461 -1.86 6.82 -33.01
C LEU A 461 -0.75 6.03 -32.29
N LEU A 462 -0.89 4.70 -32.26
CA LEU A 462 0.02 3.80 -31.54
C LEU A 462 1.41 3.77 -32.17
N GLY A 463 1.51 3.83 -33.51
CA GLY A 463 2.79 3.92 -34.20
C GLY A 463 3.60 5.18 -33.88
N SER A 464 2.97 6.19 -33.28
CA SER A 464 3.62 7.44 -32.85
C SER A 464 3.94 7.45 -31.33
N CYS A 465 3.50 6.45 -30.57
CA CYS A 465 3.54 6.39 -29.10
C CYS A 465 4.63 5.45 -28.55
N SER A 466 5.88 5.61 -28.98
CA SER A 466 6.99 4.71 -28.55
C SER A 466 7.29 4.71 -27.04
N ARG A 467 6.81 5.71 -26.28
CA ARG A 467 6.98 5.85 -24.83
C ARG A 467 5.78 5.39 -23.99
N MET A 468 4.74 4.82 -24.62
CA MET A 468 3.53 4.41 -23.92
C MET A 468 3.82 3.35 -22.86
N ARG A 469 3.41 3.63 -21.62
CA ARG A 469 3.53 2.74 -20.45
C ARG A 469 2.19 2.35 -19.85
N ASP A 470 1.19 3.23 -19.94
CA ASP A 470 -0.14 3.00 -19.38
C ASP A 470 -1.23 3.36 -20.40
N LEU A 471 -1.84 2.33 -20.99
CA LEU A 471 -2.87 2.47 -22.03
C LEU A 471 -4.19 1.91 -21.52
N ALA A 472 -5.23 2.73 -21.50
CA ALA A 472 -6.60 2.29 -21.27
C ALA A 472 -7.49 2.65 -22.47
N LEU A 473 -8.12 1.63 -23.04
CA LEU A 473 -9.12 1.71 -24.10
C LEU A 473 -10.38 1.00 -23.58
N THR A 474 -11.05 1.58 -22.59
CA THR A 474 -12.10 0.92 -21.80
C THR A 474 -13.49 1.16 -22.35
N THR A 475 -14.17 0.11 -22.82
CA THR A 475 -15.58 0.16 -23.23
C THR A 475 -16.48 0.18 -21.99
N TYR A 476 -17.25 1.25 -21.78
CA TYR A 476 -18.53 1.17 -21.06
C TYR A 476 -19.61 1.38 -22.12
N GLY A 477 -20.07 0.29 -22.75
CA GLY A 477 -21.08 0.29 -23.82
C GLY A 477 -20.67 -0.42 -25.11
N PRO A 478 -21.63 -0.56 -26.07
CA PRO A 478 -21.59 -1.50 -27.20
C PRO A 478 -20.59 -1.17 -28.33
N ASN A 479 -19.69 -0.22 -28.09
CA ASN A 479 -18.78 0.35 -29.07
C ASN A 479 -17.37 -0.19 -28.88
N GLU A 480 -17.23 -1.47 -29.17
CA GLU A 480 -16.07 -2.24 -28.77
C GLU A 480 -14.88 -2.15 -29.77
N VAL A 481 -13.66 -2.38 -29.28
CA VAL A 481 -12.42 -2.32 -30.06
C VAL A 481 -12.26 -3.56 -30.95
N SER A 482 -11.86 -3.38 -32.22
CA SER A 482 -11.58 -4.47 -33.16
C SER A 482 -10.25 -5.15 -32.88
N ASN A 483 -10.13 -6.47 -33.14
CA ASN A 483 -8.92 -7.27 -32.90
C ASN A 483 -7.64 -6.73 -33.53
N ASP A 484 -7.75 -6.07 -34.68
CA ASP A 484 -6.60 -5.46 -35.36
C ASP A 484 -5.86 -4.43 -34.51
N VAL A 485 -6.56 -3.78 -33.58
CA VAL A 485 -5.97 -2.81 -32.65
C VAL A 485 -5.08 -3.50 -31.63
N LEU A 486 -5.44 -4.70 -31.16
CA LEU A 486 -4.62 -5.47 -30.22
C LEU A 486 -3.27 -5.85 -30.82
N TRP A 487 -3.28 -6.29 -32.08
CA TRP A 487 -2.05 -6.62 -32.80
C TRP A 487 -1.13 -5.41 -32.93
N GLU A 488 -1.70 -4.25 -33.22
CA GLU A 488 -0.94 -3.02 -33.33
C GLU A 488 -0.38 -2.53 -31.98
N ILE A 489 -1.14 -2.68 -30.89
CA ILE A 489 -0.64 -2.44 -29.52
C ILE A 489 0.56 -3.34 -29.25
N ALA A 490 0.43 -4.64 -29.54
CA ALA A 490 1.52 -5.60 -29.37
C ALA A 490 2.76 -5.22 -30.20
N ARG A 491 2.57 -4.71 -31.42
CA ARG A 491 3.68 -4.34 -32.32
C ARG A 491 4.41 -3.06 -31.88
N GLU A 492 3.65 -2.02 -31.52
CA GLU A 492 4.17 -0.67 -31.32
C GLU A 492 4.50 -0.34 -29.85
N CYS A 493 3.73 -0.85 -28.89
CA CYS A 493 3.81 -0.46 -27.47
C CYS A 493 4.70 -1.39 -26.63
N LYS A 494 5.97 -1.56 -26.99
CA LYS A 494 6.87 -2.52 -26.32
C LYS A 494 7.22 -2.19 -24.85
N GLN A 495 7.07 -0.94 -24.44
CA GLN A 495 7.30 -0.49 -23.05
C GLN A 495 6.05 -0.52 -22.16
N LEU A 496 4.95 -1.10 -22.65
CA LEU A 496 3.69 -1.10 -21.93
C LEU A 496 3.79 -1.86 -20.61
N GLU A 497 3.44 -1.19 -19.51
CA GLU A 497 3.39 -1.75 -18.16
C GLU A 497 1.95 -2.02 -17.70
N VAL A 498 1.00 -1.20 -18.15
CA VAL A 498 -0.42 -1.29 -17.82
C VAL A 498 -1.24 -1.25 -19.10
N LEU A 499 -2.10 -2.25 -19.29
CA LEU A 499 -3.07 -2.28 -20.37
C LEU A 499 -4.47 -2.52 -19.82
N LYS A 500 -5.41 -1.65 -20.15
CA LYS A 500 -6.84 -1.84 -19.87
C LYS A 500 -7.61 -1.78 -21.17
N ILE A 501 -8.34 -2.83 -21.50
CA ILE A 501 -8.98 -2.90 -22.82
C ILE A 501 -10.38 -3.49 -22.75
N GLY A 502 -11.29 -2.83 -23.44
CA GLY A 502 -12.64 -3.29 -23.73
C GLY A 502 -12.73 -3.92 -25.13
N LEU A 503 -13.14 -5.17 -25.24
CA LEU A 503 -13.11 -5.95 -26.48
C LEU A 503 -14.49 -6.37 -26.96
N ARG A 504 -14.62 -6.44 -28.31
CA ARG A 504 -15.83 -6.90 -29.00
C ARG A 504 -15.94 -8.40 -29.00
N SER A 505 -14.84 -9.00 -29.41
CA SER A 505 -14.72 -10.43 -29.50
C SER A 505 -13.33 -10.74 -28.99
N PHE A 506 -13.27 -11.70 -28.11
CA PHE A 506 -12.02 -12.13 -27.52
C PHE A 506 -11.43 -13.24 -28.38
N PHE A 507 -10.21 -13.04 -28.86
CA PHE A 507 -9.47 -14.06 -29.59
C PHE A 507 -8.13 -14.29 -28.87
N GLU A 508 -7.86 -15.56 -28.60
CA GLU A 508 -6.75 -16.04 -27.76
C GLU A 508 -5.38 -15.60 -28.28
N GLN A 509 -5.19 -15.66 -29.61
CA GLN A 509 -3.92 -15.34 -30.25
C GLN A 509 -3.47 -13.89 -30.00
N GLN A 510 -4.39 -12.92 -29.98
CA GLN A 510 -4.05 -11.50 -29.84
C GLN A 510 -3.64 -11.15 -28.41
N VAL A 511 -4.23 -11.79 -27.41
CA VAL A 511 -3.78 -11.64 -26.03
C VAL A 511 -2.42 -12.30 -25.85
N VAL A 512 -2.21 -13.47 -26.44
CA VAL A 512 -0.89 -14.11 -26.50
C VAL A 512 0.14 -13.20 -27.18
N ASP A 513 -0.22 -12.53 -28.29
CA ASP A 513 0.66 -11.61 -29.00
C ASP A 513 1.04 -10.40 -28.14
N ILE A 514 0.08 -9.82 -27.40
CA ILE A 514 0.36 -8.74 -26.43
C ILE A 514 1.30 -9.23 -25.34
N LEU A 515 1.01 -10.39 -24.75
CA LEU A 515 1.80 -10.94 -23.66
C LEU A 515 3.22 -11.33 -24.12
N ASN A 516 3.39 -11.75 -25.37
CA ASN A 516 4.68 -12.08 -25.97
C ASN A 516 5.49 -10.83 -26.32
N ASN A 517 4.85 -9.78 -26.85
CA ASN A 517 5.55 -8.60 -27.35
C ASN A 517 5.73 -7.48 -26.30
N CYS A 518 4.85 -7.43 -25.28
CA CYS A 518 4.90 -6.45 -24.19
C CYS A 518 5.53 -7.06 -22.92
N SER A 519 6.83 -7.36 -22.98
CA SER A 519 7.57 -8.03 -21.89
C SER A 519 7.59 -7.30 -20.54
N ASN A 520 7.27 -6.00 -20.50
CA ASN A 520 7.19 -5.19 -19.28
C ASN A 520 5.79 -5.14 -18.66
N LEU A 521 4.81 -5.83 -19.24
CA LEU A 521 3.42 -5.77 -18.81
C LEU A 521 3.27 -6.33 -17.38
N LYS A 522 2.81 -5.49 -16.46
CA LYS A 522 2.61 -5.78 -15.03
C LYS A 522 1.14 -5.89 -14.67
N GLU A 523 0.28 -5.13 -15.34
CA GLU A 523 -1.15 -5.03 -15.06
C GLU A 523 -1.96 -5.15 -16.37
N LEU A 524 -2.86 -6.14 -16.42
CA LEU A 524 -3.74 -6.37 -17.57
C LEU A 524 -5.19 -6.39 -17.10
N HIS A 525 -6.01 -5.51 -17.67
CA HIS A 525 -7.46 -5.50 -17.50
C HIS A 525 -8.14 -5.81 -18.83
N ILE A 526 -8.99 -6.82 -18.82
CA ILE A 526 -9.81 -7.24 -19.95
C ILE A 526 -11.28 -7.06 -19.55
N TYR A 527 -11.98 -6.27 -20.34
CA TYR A 527 -13.42 -6.05 -20.25
C TYR A 527 -14.06 -6.50 -21.57
N GLN A 528 -15.17 -7.23 -21.53
CA GLN A 528 -15.89 -7.65 -22.75
C GLN A 528 -17.40 -7.68 -22.50
N GLU A 529 -18.19 -7.02 -23.35
CA GLU A 529 -19.65 -6.98 -23.22
C GLU A 529 -20.35 -8.06 -24.05
N THR A 530 -19.85 -8.39 -25.26
CA THR A 530 -20.50 -9.38 -26.15
C THR A 530 -19.76 -10.73 -26.21
N PHE A 531 -20.52 -11.84 -26.16
CA PHE A 531 -20.00 -13.20 -25.98
C PHE A 531 -19.50 -13.82 -27.29
N ASN A 532 -18.23 -14.25 -27.31
CA ASN A 532 -17.68 -15.19 -28.30
C ASN A 532 -16.80 -16.21 -27.55
N SER A 533 -16.72 -17.44 -28.07
CA SER A 533 -16.13 -18.57 -27.36
C SER A 533 -14.64 -18.36 -27.01
N PHE A 534 -14.34 -18.52 -25.72
CA PHE A 534 -12.99 -18.76 -25.24
C PHE A 534 -12.76 -20.27 -25.21
N ALA A 535 -12.10 -20.84 -26.21
CA ALA A 535 -11.59 -22.20 -26.14
C ALA A 535 -10.08 -22.10 -25.87
N ALA A 536 -9.64 -22.30 -24.62
CA ALA A 536 -8.22 -22.24 -24.24
C ALA A 536 -7.39 -23.43 -24.74
N THR A 537 -7.70 -23.94 -25.92
CA THR A 537 -6.95 -25.05 -26.51
C THR A 537 -5.62 -24.59 -27.09
N SER A 538 -5.40 -23.27 -27.23
CA SER A 538 -4.22 -22.74 -27.93
C SER A 538 -3.31 -21.80 -27.12
N LEU A 539 -3.51 -21.57 -25.82
CA LEU A 539 -2.55 -20.95 -24.90
C LEU A 539 -1.34 -21.91 -24.80
N PRO A 540 -0.32 -21.77 -25.67
CA PRO A 540 0.58 -22.87 -25.92
C PRO A 540 1.60 -22.94 -24.79
N ARG A 541 2.24 -24.10 -24.70
CA ARG A 541 3.42 -24.43 -23.89
C ARG A 541 4.63 -23.46 -24.05
N SER A 542 4.49 -22.39 -24.81
CA SER A 542 5.45 -21.32 -25.09
C SER A 542 5.43 -20.14 -24.10
N LEU A 543 4.60 -20.19 -23.04
CA LEU A 543 4.49 -19.15 -22.00
C LEU A 543 5.68 -19.08 -21.01
N ARG A 544 6.92 -19.02 -21.52
CA ARG A 544 8.12 -18.70 -20.72
C ARG A 544 8.16 -17.24 -20.23
N LEU A 545 7.19 -16.40 -20.60
CA LEU A 545 7.34 -14.94 -20.59
C LEU A 545 6.35 -14.16 -19.69
N LEU A 546 5.36 -14.80 -19.05
CA LEU A 546 4.44 -14.12 -18.10
C LEU A 546 5.05 -13.76 -16.74
N SER A 547 6.38 -13.84 -16.61
CA SER A 547 7.09 -13.58 -15.36
C SER A 547 6.92 -12.16 -14.81
N SER A 548 6.54 -11.18 -15.64
CA SER A 548 6.35 -9.78 -15.25
C SER A 548 4.94 -9.45 -14.77
N LEU A 549 3.92 -10.22 -15.17
CA LEU A 549 2.53 -9.92 -14.84
C LEU A 549 2.30 -10.09 -13.33
N ARG A 550 1.70 -9.08 -12.70
CA ARG A 550 1.41 -9.04 -11.26
C ARG A 550 -0.06 -8.91 -10.96
N LYS A 551 -0.83 -8.35 -11.88
CA LYS A 551 -2.26 -8.09 -11.68
C LYS A 551 -3.04 -8.43 -12.94
N LEU A 552 -4.10 -9.19 -12.75
CA LEU A 552 -5.00 -9.61 -13.81
C LEU A 552 -6.43 -9.29 -13.39
N PHE A 553 -7.13 -8.52 -14.22
CA PHE A 553 -8.53 -8.21 -14.04
C PHE A 553 -9.27 -8.65 -15.30
N ILE A 554 -10.27 -9.51 -15.13
CA ILE A 554 -11.11 -10.00 -16.20
C ILE A 554 -12.56 -9.77 -15.77
N LYS A 555 -13.32 -9.08 -16.61
CA LYS A 555 -14.73 -8.80 -16.39
C LYS A 555 -15.53 -9.01 -17.67
N PHE A 556 -16.62 -9.77 -17.59
CA PHE A 556 -17.56 -9.97 -18.70
C PHE A 556 -18.90 -9.28 -18.44
N GLY A 557 -19.62 -8.93 -19.50
CA GLY A 557 -20.99 -8.42 -19.43
C GLY A 557 -22.00 -9.49 -19.00
N GLU A 558 -23.23 -9.07 -18.69
CA GLU A 558 -24.33 -9.98 -18.33
C GLU A 558 -24.76 -10.86 -19.52
N PRO A 559 -25.00 -12.16 -19.32
CA PRO A 559 -25.33 -13.08 -20.40
C PRO A 559 -26.70 -12.82 -20.99
N SER A 560 -26.73 -12.42 -22.27
CA SER A 560 -27.93 -12.56 -23.10
C SER A 560 -28.01 -14.01 -23.61
N HIS A 561 -28.80 -14.85 -22.94
CA HIS A 561 -29.15 -16.22 -23.36
C HIS A 561 -28.00 -17.14 -23.84
N ASN A 562 -27.54 -18.03 -22.95
CA ASN A 562 -26.86 -19.30 -23.29
C ASN A 562 -25.69 -19.24 -24.29
N GLN A 563 -24.75 -18.30 -24.15
CA GLN A 563 -23.51 -18.31 -24.95
C GLN A 563 -22.24 -17.99 -24.13
N SER A 564 -21.15 -18.57 -24.60
CA SER A 564 -19.84 -18.86 -23.98
C SER A 564 -19.06 -17.71 -23.31
N SER A 565 -18.72 -17.85 -22.03
CA SER A 565 -17.69 -17.08 -21.30
C SER A 565 -16.32 -17.79 -21.25
N VAL A 566 -15.35 -17.20 -20.53
CA VAL A 566 -14.02 -17.79 -20.29
C VAL A 566 -14.10 -19.23 -19.80
N SER A 567 -13.40 -20.14 -20.48
CA SER A 567 -13.31 -21.55 -20.09
C SER A 567 -12.37 -21.75 -18.90
N ASP A 568 -12.62 -22.77 -18.08
CA ASP A 568 -11.72 -23.16 -16.99
C ASP A 568 -10.26 -23.34 -17.44
N SER A 569 -10.06 -23.88 -18.64
CA SER A 569 -8.74 -24.10 -19.22
C SER A 569 -7.96 -22.79 -19.43
N ALA A 570 -8.65 -21.68 -19.66
CA ALA A 570 -8.06 -20.36 -19.83
C ALA A 570 -7.46 -19.85 -18.52
N ILE A 571 -8.31 -19.85 -17.48
CA ILE A 571 -7.95 -19.40 -16.15
C ILE A 571 -6.84 -20.30 -15.61
N LYS A 572 -6.95 -21.62 -15.79
CA LYS A 572 -5.87 -22.55 -15.45
C LYS A 572 -4.58 -22.26 -16.20
N GLY A 573 -4.65 -21.94 -17.50
CA GLY A 573 -3.49 -21.55 -18.30
C GLY A 573 -2.79 -20.30 -17.75
N PHE A 574 -3.55 -19.24 -17.46
CA PHE A 574 -3.03 -18.03 -16.84
C PHE A 574 -2.44 -18.29 -15.45
N LEU A 575 -3.16 -19.03 -14.61
CA LEU A 575 -2.78 -19.33 -13.24
C LEU A 575 -1.53 -20.24 -13.16
N HIS A 576 -1.40 -21.23 -14.04
CA HIS A 576 -0.20 -22.07 -14.11
C HIS A 576 1.06 -21.32 -14.52
N THR A 577 0.92 -20.26 -15.31
CA THR A 577 2.06 -19.59 -15.96
C THR A 577 2.46 -18.31 -15.24
N ALA A 578 1.50 -17.56 -14.70
CA ALA A 578 1.73 -16.33 -13.95
C ALA A 578 1.83 -16.61 -12.44
N THR A 579 2.95 -17.22 -12.03
CA THR A 579 3.21 -17.60 -10.62
C THR A 579 3.45 -16.42 -9.67
N ASP A 580 3.63 -15.21 -10.22
CA ASP A 580 3.94 -13.99 -9.46
C ASP A 580 2.72 -13.07 -9.30
N LEU A 581 1.52 -13.56 -9.62
CA LEU A 581 0.29 -12.80 -9.47
C LEU A 581 0.06 -12.42 -8.00
N THR A 582 -0.27 -11.14 -7.83
CA THR A 582 -0.62 -10.53 -6.54
C THR A 582 -2.09 -10.17 -6.45
N HIS A 583 -2.72 -9.87 -7.60
CA HIS A 583 -4.13 -9.52 -7.68
C HIS A 583 -4.78 -10.26 -8.85
N ILE A 584 -5.89 -10.91 -8.55
CA ILE A 584 -6.74 -11.56 -9.55
C ILE A 584 -8.18 -11.13 -9.27
N SER A 585 -8.83 -10.56 -10.28
CA SER A 585 -10.25 -10.28 -10.24
C SER A 585 -10.89 -10.93 -11.45
N LEU A 586 -11.77 -11.89 -11.19
CA LEU A 586 -12.61 -12.58 -12.15
C LEU A 586 -14.04 -12.19 -11.80
N ASN A 587 -14.46 -11.01 -12.24
CA ASN A 587 -15.78 -10.48 -11.92
C ASN A 587 -16.75 -10.81 -13.07
N GLN A 588 -18.00 -11.17 -12.76
CA GLN A 588 -19.03 -11.49 -13.77
C GLN A 588 -18.60 -12.59 -14.77
N CYS A 589 -17.78 -13.56 -14.34
CA CYS A 589 -17.34 -14.68 -15.19
C CYS A 589 -18.32 -15.86 -15.05
N PHE A 590 -19.48 -15.76 -15.69
CA PHE A 590 -20.63 -16.62 -15.42
C PHE A 590 -20.42 -18.12 -15.68
N LEU A 591 -19.62 -18.56 -16.66
CA LEU A 591 -19.40 -20.00 -16.96
C LEU A 591 -18.15 -20.60 -16.30
N LEU A 592 -17.51 -19.92 -15.34
CA LEU A 592 -16.45 -20.55 -14.55
C LEU A 592 -17.03 -21.71 -13.75
N SER A 593 -16.54 -22.91 -14.01
CA SER A 593 -17.02 -24.09 -13.30
C SER A 593 -16.45 -24.13 -11.87
N PRO A 594 -17.01 -25.00 -10.99
CA PRO A 594 -16.43 -25.31 -9.69
C PRO A 594 -14.99 -25.84 -9.72
N HIS A 595 -14.46 -26.13 -10.91
CA HIS A 595 -13.10 -26.60 -11.14
C HIS A 595 -12.21 -25.58 -11.85
N CYS A 596 -12.61 -24.31 -11.95
CA CYS A 596 -11.84 -23.30 -12.67
C CYS A 596 -10.47 -22.98 -12.05
N PHE A 597 -10.29 -23.25 -10.76
CA PHE A 597 -9.00 -23.11 -10.09
C PHE A 597 -8.15 -24.40 -10.21
N PRO A 598 -6.84 -24.32 -10.54
CA PRO A 598 -6.01 -25.51 -10.73
C PRO A 598 -5.87 -26.38 -9.47
N ASP A 599 -5.70 -27.69 -9.68
CA ASP A 599 -5.33 -28.62 -8.62
C ASP A 599 -3.87 -28.40 -8.19
N ASN A 600 -3.57 -28.53 -6.89
CA ASN A 600 -2.24 -28.34 -6.30
C ASN A 600 -1.61 -26.96 -6.57
N CYS A 601 -2.42 -25.92 -6.61
CA CYS A 601 -1.93 -24.56 -6.79
C CYS A 601 -1.44 -23.94 -5.47
N TYR A 602 -0.34 -23.20 -5.55
CA TYR A 602 0.20 -22.42 -4.43
C TYR A 602 0.62 -21.03 -4.93
N TYR A 603 -0.16 -20.01 -4.57
CA TYR A 603 0.02 -18.60 -4.92
C TYR A 603 0.35 -17.78 -3.67
N PRO A 604 1.59 -17.87 -3.15
CA PRO A 604 1.97 -17.19 -1.91
C PRO A 604 1.96 -15.66 -2.02
N ASN A 605 1.95 -15.13 -3.24
CA ASN A 605 1.98 -13.68 -3.50
C ASN A 605 0.59 -13.10 -3.70
N LEU A 606 -0.43 -13.94 -3.86
CA LEU A 606 -1.79 -13.51 -4.12
C LEU A 606 -2.39 -12.92 -2.85
N THR A 607 -2.58 -11.61 -2.85
CA THR A 607 -3.14 -10.85 -1.72
C THR A 607 -4.58 -10.40 -1.98
N TYR A 608 -5.00 -10.39 -3.23
CA TYR A 608 -6.33 -9.99 -3.67
C TYR A 608 -6.89 -11.03 -4.63
N LEU A 609 -8.03 -11.63 -4.26
CA LEU A 609 -8.77 -12.52 -5.11
C LEU A 609 -10.25 -12.15 -5.09
N ASP A 610 -10.88 -12.08 -6.25
CA ASP A 610 -12.26 -11.66 -6.38
C ASP A 610 -12.98 -12.51 -7.42
N PHE A 611 -14.03 -13.22 -6.99
CA PHE A 611 -14.94 -14.02 -7.81
C PHE A 611 -16.35 -13.42 -7.81
N SER A 612 -16.53 -12.17 -7.41
CA SER A 612 -17.85 -11.55 -7.34
C SER A 612 -18.61 -11.72 -8.66
N ASP A 613 -19.89 -12.08 -8.57
CA ASP A 613 -20.78 -12.34 -9.72
C ASP A 613 -20.43 -13.58 -10.58
N CYS A 614 -19.56 -14.48 -10.12
CA CYS A 614 -19.31 -15.77 -10.79
C CYS A 614 -20.28 -16.86 -10.31
N VAL A 615 -21.52 -16.83 -10.81
CA VAL A 615 -22.64 -17.65 -10.29
C VAL A 615 -22.40 -19.16 -10.18
N HIS A 616 -21.50 -19.73 -11.00
CA HIS A 616 -21.16 -21.16 -10.99
C HIS A 616 -19.92 -21.51 -10.14
N VAL A 617 -19.21 -20.52 -9.61
CA VAL A 617 -18.14 -20.74 -8.63
C VAL A 617 -18.77 -21.18 -7.31
N GLY A 618 -18.26 -22.29 -6.75
CA GLY A 618 -18.77 -22.88 -5.52
C GLY A 618 -17.68 -23.43 -4.61
N ASP A 619 -18.08 -24.17 -3.58
CA ASP A 619 -17.19 -24.67 -2.52
C ASP A 619 -15.86 -25.30 -3.00
N PRO A 620 -15.84 -26.17 -4.03
CA PRO A 620 -14.59 -26.78 -4.49
C PRO A 620 -13.56 -25.75 -5.00
N THR A 621 -14.02 -24.67 -5.65
CA THR A 621 -13.14 -23.59 -6.13
C THR A 621 -12.62 -22.77 -4.96
N ILE A 622 -13.50 -22.35 -4.05
CA ILE A 622 -13.14 -21.49 -2.93
C ILE A 622 -12.19 -22.20 -1.96
N LYS A 623 -12.40 -23.49 -1.71
CA LYS A 623 -11.49 -24.33 -0.92
C LYS A 623 -10.08 -24.33 -1.51
N LYS A 624 -9.96 -24.62 -2.81
CA LYS A 624 -8.67 -24.64 -3.50
C LYS A 624 -8.01 -23.26 -3.53
N ALA A 625 -8.80 -22.22 -3.78
CA ALA A 625 -8.33 -20.84 -3.79
C ALA A 625 -7.81 -20.40 -2.42
N ALA A 626 -8.55 -20.68 -1.34
CA ALA A 626 -8.16 -20.37 0.03
C ALA A 626 -6.90 -21.16 0.46
N ALA A 627 -6.89 -22.48 0.23
CA ALA A 627 -5.75 -23.33 0.58
C ALA A 627 -4.48 -22.97 -0.21
N GLY A 628 -4.63 -22.64 -1.49
CA GLY A 628 -3.51 -22.24 -2.35
C GLY A 628 -3.01 -20.82 -2.12
N SER A 629 -3.78 -19.95 -1.44
CA SER A 629 -3.49 -18.51 -1.34
C SER A 629 -3.49 -18.03 0.11
N PRO A 630 -2.50 -18.44 0.93
CA PRO A 630 -2.53 -18.22 2.38
C PRO A 630 -2.39 -16.75 2.80
N ASN A 631 -1.89 -15.88 1.91
CA ASN A 631 -1.63 -14.46 2.19
C ASN A 631 -2.73 -13.53 1.65
N LEU A 632 -3.93 -14.05 1.39
CA LEU A 632 -5.07 -13.23 0.98
C LEU A 632 -5.43 -12.21 2.07
N THR A 633 -5.48 -10.95 1.65
CA THR A 633 -5.94 -9.80 2.46
C THR A 633 -7.34 -9.35 2.04
N PHE A 634 -7.71 -9.58 0.77
CA PHE A 634 -9.04 -9.34 0.23
C PHE A 634 -9.58 -10.59 -0.45
N PHE A 635 -10.83 -10.95 -0.15
CA PHE A 635 -11.56 -12.00 -0.85
C PHE A 635 -12.98 -11.54 -1.23
N GLY A 636 -13.23 -11.36 -2.53
CA GLY A 636 -14.53 -10.98 -3.07
C GLY A 636 -15.36 -12.20 -3.47
N LEU A 637 -16.51 -12.38 -2.84
CA LEU A 637 -17.43 -13.52 -2.99
C LEU A 637 -18.88 -13.04 -3.13
N ASN A 638 -19.09 -11.80 -3.57
CA ASN A 638 -20.43 -11.22 -3.68
C ASN A 638 -21.27 -11.98 -4.71
N ARG A 639 -22.56 -12.16 -4.41
CA ARG A 639 -23.58 -12.74 -5.30
C ARG A 639 -23.19 -14.12 -5.86
N LEU A 640 -22.53 -14.93 -5.04
CA LEU A 640 -22.29 -16.34 -5.29
C LEU A 640 -23.44 -17.19 -4.74
N ASN A 641 -23.87 -18.21 -5.50
CA ASN A 641 -25.04 -19.02 -5.19
C ASN A 641 -24.71 -20.44 -4.71
N ASN A 642 -23.46 -20.88 -4.82
CA ASN A 642 -23.05 -22.28 -4.60
C ASN A 642 -21.93 -22.40 -3.54
N ILE A 643 -21.93 -21.52 -2.54
CA ILE A 643 -20.96 -21.54 -1.44
C ILE A 643 -21.65 -21.85 -0.11
N GLY A 644 -21.15 -22.84 0.62
CA GLY A 644 -21.66 -23.32 1.89
C GLY A 644 -20.62 -23.22 3.02
N SER A 645 -20.90 -23.89 4.14
CA SER A 645 -20.00 -23.92 5.31
C SER A 645 -18.60 -24.46 4.99
N GLU A 646 -18.49 -25.30 3.98
CA GLU A 646 -17.24 -25.82 3.44
C GLU A 646 -16.28 -24.72 2.94
N SER A 647 -16.78 -23.71 2.23
CA SER A 647 -16.00 -22.53 1.84
C SER A 647 -15.55 -21.72 3.05
N LEU A 648 -16.47 -21.49 3.99
CA LEU A 648 -16.22 -20.70 5.20
C LEU A 648 -15.11 -21.35 6.05
N ASP A 649 -15.16 -22.66 6.21
CA ASP A 649 -14.17 -23.41 6.95
C ASP A 649 -12.78 -23.28 6.33
N ALA A 650 -12.66 -23.50 5.02
CA ALA A 650 -11.39 -23.37 4.31
C ALA A 650 -10.84 -21.93 4.35
N ILE A 651 -11.68 -20.91 4.22
CA ILE A 651 -11.27 -19.51 4.37
C ILE A 651 -10.73 -19.26 5.79
N SER A 652 -11.45 -19.75 6.81
CA SER A 652 -11.07 -19.56 8.20
C SER A 652 -9.79 -20.31 8.60
N GLU A 653 -9.50 -21.44 7.94
CA GLU A 653 -8.33 -22.27 8.20
C GLU A 653 -7.09 -21.77 7.48
N HIS A 654 -7.22 -21.31 6.23
CA HIS A 654 -6.07 -21.01 5.37
C HIS A 654 -5.79 -19.51 5.18
N CYS A 655 -6.80 -18.63 5.27
CA CYS A 655 -6.66 -17.19 5.02
C CYS A 655 -6.60 -16.36 6.31
N LEU A 656 -5.61 -16.62 7.17
CA LEU A 656 -5.50 -16.01 8.50
C LEU A 656 -5.25 -14.49 8.48
N GLY A 657 -4.66 -13.98 7.39
CA GLY A 657 -4.37 -12.56 7.18
C GLY A 657 -5.49 -11.76 6.52
N LEU A 658 -6.68 -12.34 6.35
CA LEU A 658 -7.78 -11.72 5.62
C LEU A 658 -8.30 -10.46 6.34
N GLU A 659 -8.11 -9.30 5.71
CA GLU A 659 -8.54 -7.99 6.22
C GLU A 659 -9.99 -7.69 5.83
N LYS A 660 -10.38 -8.10 4.61
CA LYS A 660 -11.70 -7.83 4.04
C LYS A 660 -12.22 -9.03 3.25
N CYS A 661 -13.46 -9.43 3.53
CA CYS A 661 -14.18 -10.47 2.79
C CYS A 661 -15.56 -9.92 2.42
N GLU A 662 -15.85 -9.84 1.12
CA GLU A 662 -17.15 -9.33 0.64
C GLU A 662 -18.05 -10.50 0.25
N MET A 663 -19.22 -10.62 0.86
CA MET A 663 -20.16 -11.73 0.63
C MET A 663 -21.60 -11.23 0.45
N LEU A 664 -21.77 -10.00 -0.07
CA LEU A 664 -23.07 -9.38 -0.27
C LEU A 664 -23.88 -10.19 -1.28
N GLY A 665 -25.13 -10.53 -0.92
CA GLY A 665 -26.04 -11.26 -1.81
C GLY A 665 -25.75 -12.76 -1.93
N VAL A 666 -24.98 -13.35 -1.00
CA VAL A 666 -24.86 -14.80 -0.88
C VAL A 666 -26.04 -15.33 -0.06
N VAL A 667 -26.82 -16.25 -0.61
CA VAL A 667 -28.13 -16.65 -0.04
C VAL A 667 -28.06 -17.98 0.73
N CYS A 668 -26.87 -18.55 0.90
CA CYS A 668 -26.70 -19.96 1.27
C CYS A 668 -26.27 -20.22 2.72
N PHE A 669 -26.03 -19.18 3.52
CA PHE A 669 -25.55 -19.36 4.90
C PHE A 669 -26.65 -19.21 5.92
N THR A 670 -26.69 -20.13 6.88
CA THR A 670 -27.44 -19.93 8.10
C THR A 670 -26.72 -18.95 9.04
N ASP A 671 -27.47 -18.25 9.89
CA ASP A 671 -26.91 -17.42 10.97
C ASP A 671 -25.93 -18.19 11.86
N GLY A 672 -26.16 -19.49 12.06
CA GLY A 672 -25.30 -20.37 12.83
C GLY A 672 -23.92 -20.55 12.20
N GLU A 673 -23.89 -20.81 10.89
CA GLU A 673 -22.65 -20.99 10.11
C GLU A 673 -21.85 -19.68 10.03
N LEU A 674 -22.51 -18.54 9.78
CA LEU A 674 -21.86 -17.23 9.82
C LEU A 674 -21.30 -16.93 11.21
N LYS A 675 -22.04 -17.23 12.28
CA LYS A 675 -21.56 -17.08 13.66
C LYS A 675 -20.37 -18.00 13.95
N GLN A 676 -20.35 -19.23 13.44
CA GLN A 676 -19.25 -20.16 13.62
C GLN A 676 -18.01 -19.74 12.83
N PHE A 677 -18.19 -19.31 11.58
CA PHE A 677 -17.14 -18.76 10.73
C PHE A 677 -16.51 -17.51 11.35
N LEU A 678 -17.34 -16.55 11.76
CA LEU A 678 -16.89 -15.39 12.52
C LEU A 678 -16.19 -15.84 13.80
N ARG A 679 -16.74 -16.77 14.57
CA ARG A 679 -16.07 -17.32 15.76
C ARG A 679 -14.76 -18.04 15.46
N LYS A 680 -14.54 -18.65 14.29
CA LYS A 680 -13.26 -19.27 13.89
C LYS A 680 -12.25 -18.18 13.51
N LEU A 681 -12.65 -17.21 12.69
CA LEU A 681 -11.87 -16.00 12.40
C LEU A 681 -11.56 -15.18 13.66
N PHE A 682 -12.48 -15.15 14.62
CA PHE A 682 -12.35 -14.52 15.94
C PHE A 682 -11.72 -15.44 16.99
N LYS A 683 -11.65 -16.77 16.82
CA LYS A 683 -10.89 -17.69 17.69
C LYS A 683 -9.42 -17.67 17.31
N CYS A 684 -9.08 -17.44 16.05
CA CYS A 684 -7.74 -16.98 15.70
C CYS A 684 -7.45 -15.63 16.38
N PHE A 685 -8.45 -14.74 16.47
CA PHE A 685 -8.35 -13.49 17.22
C PHE A 685 -8.29 -13.66 18.76
N LEU A 686 -8.95 -14.69 19.34
CA LEU A 686 -9.04 -15.01 20.78
C LEU A 686 -7.97 -15.97 21.28
N LYS A 687 -7.35 -16.78 20.42
CA LYS A 687 -6.05 -17.39 20.73
C LYS A 687 -4.96 -16.31 20.83
N VAL A 688 -5.13 -15.21 20.09
CA VAL A 688 -4.32 -14.00 20.23
C VAL A 688 -4.76 -13.16 21.44
N THR A 689 -6.07 -13.00 21.73
CA THR A 689 -6.55 -12.17 22.87
C THR A 689 -6.66 -12.86 24.24
N ARG A 690 -6.66 -14.20 24.37
CA ARG A 690 -6.44 -14.84 25.69
C ARG A 690 -4.99 -14.73 26.16
N TYR A 691 -4.05 -14.45 25.26
CA TYR A 691 -2.68 -14.07 25.61
C TYR A 691 -2.53 -12.55 25.85
N ILE A 692 -3.53 -11.76 25.43
CA ILE A 692 -3.62 -10.30 25.58
C ILE A 692 -4.84 -9.99 26.45
N ASN A 693 -4.85 -10.51 27.67
CA ASN A 693 -5.80 -10.07 28.69
C ASN A 693 -5.09 -9.06 29.60
N ARG A 694 -4.71 -7.90 29.03
CA ARG A 694 -4.43 -6.71 29.84
C ARG A 694 -4.59 -5.34 29.19
N GLU A 695 -4.65 -5.19 27.87
CA GLU A 695 -5.02 -3.88 27.30
C GLU A 695 -5.90 -4.04 26.07
N MET A 696 -7.06 -3.37 26.13
CA MET A 696 -8.09 -3.41 25.11
C MET A 696 -7.65 -2.70 23.84
N VAL A 697 -7.72 -3.41 22.71
CA VAL A 697 -7.61 -2.81 21.38
C VAL A 697 -8.73 -3.34 20.50
N GLY A 698 -9.66 -2.44 20.16
CA GLY A 698 -10.64 -2.67 19.10
C GLY A 698 -9.96 -2.55 17.73
N VAL A 699 -9.72 -3.67 17.04
CA VAL A 699 -9.34 -3.67 15.61
C VAL A 699 -10.62 -3.60 14.78
N LYS A 700 -10.69 -2.67 13.81
CA LYS A 700 -11.78 -2.65 12.82
C LYS A 700 -11.65 -3.85 11.87
N LYS A 701 -12.59 -4.79 11.93
CA LYS A 701 -12.96 -5.70 10.83
C LYS A 701 -14.30 -5.19 10.28
N GLU A 702 -14.34 -4.76 9.03
CA GLU A 702 -15.61 -4.47 8.34
C GLU A 702 -16.09 -5.75 7.66
N VAL A 703 -17.05 -6.42 8.29
CA VAL A 703 -17.79 -7.52 7.69
C VAL A 703 -19.19 -7.00 7.39
N HIS A 704 -19.49 -6.73 6.12
CA HIS A 704 -20.84 -6.35 5.70
C HIS A 704 -21.69 -7.61 5.52
N ILE A 705 -22.42 -7.97 6.58
CA ILE A 705 -23.51 -8.96 6.55
C ILE A 705 -24.82 -8.17 6.72
N SER A 706 -25.80 -8.38 5.85
CA SER A 706 -27.17 -7.89 6.07
C SER A 706 -27.73 -8.52 7.35
N ASN A 707 -28.30 -7.70 8.26
CA ASN A 707 -28.83 -8.02 9.62
C ASN A 707 -27.91 -7.81 10.85
N THR A 708 -26.99 -6.84 10.80
CA THR A 708 -26.11 -6.51 11.94
C THR A 708 -26.81 -6.10 13.24
N GLU A 709 -28.02 -5.54 13.20
CA GLU A 709 -28.73 -5.06 14.41
C GLU A 709 -29.34 -6.17 15.27
N GLU A 710 -29.91 -7.22 14.67
CA GLU A 710 -30.49 -8.34 15.43
C GLU A 710 -29.41 -9.23 16.07
N ILE A 711 -28.25 -9.35 15.42
CA ILE A 711 -27.10 -10.09 15.93
C ILE A 711 -26.56 -9.42 17.21
N PHE A 712 -26.46 -8.09 17.23
CA PHE A 712 -26.09 -7.32 18.43
C PHE A 712 -27.09 -7.49 19.58
N LYS A 713 -28.39 -7.62 19.26
CA LYS A 713 -29.48 -7.88 20.21
C LYS A 713 -29.56 -9.32 20.75
N SER A 714 -28.73 -10.25 20.26
CA SER A 714 -28.70 -11.65 20.73
C SER A 714 -27.56 -12.02 21.70
N PHE A 715 -26.63 -11.10 22.00
CA PHE A 715 -25.57 -11.34 23.00
C PHE A 715 -26.13 -11.35 24.44
N PRO A 716 -25.68 -12.26 25.33
CA PRO A 716 -26.02 -12.22 26.75
C PRO A 716 -25.63 -10.87 27.37
N ASN A 717 -26.46 -10.34 28.28
CA ASN A 717 -26.28 -9.00 28.87
C ASN A 717 -24.88 -8.78 29.46
N THR A 718 -24.27 -9.82 30.03
CA THR A 718 -22.90 -9.81 30.58
C THR A 718 -21.83 -9.43 29.56
N HIS A 719 -22.00 -9.75 28.27
CA HIS A 719 -21.07 -9.35 27.21
C HIS A 719 -21.32 -7.93 26.69
N ARG A 720 -22.56 -7.43 26.76
CA ARG A 720 -22.87 -6.02 26.46
C ARG A 720 -22.33 -5.11 27.55
N ASP A 721 -22.52 -5.50 28.81
CA ASP A 721 -22.02 -4.76 29.98
C ASP A 721 -20.50 -4.76 30.01
N PHE A 722 -19.83 -5.85 29.61
CA PHE A 722 -18.38 -5.87 29.44
C PHE A 722 -17.89 -4.92 28.34
N ILE A 723 -18.65 -4.70 27.27
CA ILE A 723 -18.29 -3.75 26.20
C ILE A 723 -18.57 -2.30 26.64
N PHE A 724 -19.72 -2.04 27.28
CA PHE A 724 -20.11 -0.71 27.75
C PHE A 724 -19.29 -0.21 28.95
N THR A 725 -18.98 -1.08 29.92
CA THR A 725 -18.20 -0.72 31.12
C THR A 725 -16.75 -0.39 30.76
N ASN A 726 -16.20 -1.11 29.78
CA ASN A 726 -14.85 -0.89 29.29
C ASN A 726 -14.71 0.34 28.38
N LEU A 727 -15.77 0.70 27.65
CA LEU A 727 -15.86 1.98 26.94
C LEU A 727 -16.01 3.17 27.91
N ALA A 728 -16.61 2.96 29.08
CA ALA A 728 -16.76 3.98 30.13
C ALA A 728 -15.51 4.15 31.00
N GLN A 729 -14.70 3.09 31.19
CA GLN A 729 -13.42 3.15 31.90
C GLN A 729 -12.26 3.72 31.08
N ALA A 730 -12.42 3.83 29.76
CA ALA A 730 -11.46 4.48 28.85
C ALA A 730 -11.73 6.00 28.64
N LYS A 731 -12.53 6.62 29.53
CA LYS A 731 -12.81 8.07 29.53
C LYS A 731 -11.70 8.88 30.19
#